data_AF-A0A814M6G7-F1
#
_entry.id   AF-A0A814M6G7-F1
#
_cell.length_a   1.000
_cell.length_b   1.000
_cell.length_c   1.000
_cell.angle_alpha   90.00
_cell.angle_beta   90.00
_cell.angle_gamma   90.00
#
_symmetry.space_group_name_H-M   'P 1'
#
loop_
_entity.id
_entity.type
_entity.pdbx_description
1 polymer ?
#
loop_
_entity_poly.entity_id
_entity_poly.type
_entity_poly.pdbx_seq_one_letter_code
_entity_poly.pdbx_strand_id
1 'polypeptide(L)'
;MATNVLSNNKSNSNNHIQCFDLFHLIWLDDDDSGKDENDEYMLRSTLIKFTKYQNVISCRQYIENLSANNRLVLLISNHLSNEIIPTIHKLQQVSLICVYGVNSVTNEKSFEQFSKVKIIVAKLKYFISTICLNFRMYQQDQGSSLNNMFTINTGNSTLEVKGEFVFFQTLIDCLLKMKPNKRDENELRSYLEKKYENNTTTLKRIRTFYDTYSPDKIFCSYTTEPFVYDIMNTALRQQDIHMMFLWRSCFFDMYHQLRELQLQDQIEVYRGQNISKHELETLKSSIDKLISLNSFWSTSLDRDVAALWAEAQGQSDDMVPVLFEIDADPYMVDTKPFADIGKYSKYPDEQEILFMFGSIFRVIKVYQNTQSMWTVKLSLCDDYDQDVEKVLKYMREQNEKGETNLHTLGKLVWQMGYDDLAKKYYSRFLEDLQPDDILRSVVCQDIALIESQNRAYNNSMEWKLKELESKQTNISSDSDISRVPTIHPAARWARNGITIAGGHGVGKALDQLYLPDGLIIDGDGTVYIADWWNNRIMAWTNNETEGRIVVGENKYDFEELFQPSDLVIDKIQNCFIISDNGKRRVIRYSCKNDISACAETIMDNILSWGLTIDDQGSLYVTDIEKHEVQCYRKEEKMVITRTIVAGGNGQGKLNSQLNTPLYIFVDSDHAIYVSDHENHRVMKWVKGAKEGILVAGGEHAGEDLGHLWYPGGIIVDKEGTIYIADTQNHRVVRWCKGEKQGELIAGGHGQGENADQLNEPKCLAFDIYGNLYVTDKNNHRVQQFIIH
;
A
#
# COMPACT_ATOMS: atom_id res chain seq x y z
N MET A 1 -10.56 -53.38 37.26
CA MET A 1 -10.86 -54.31 36.16
C MET A 1 -11.10 -53.49 34.92
N ALA A 2 -10.23 -53.68 33.93
CA ALA A 2 -10.33 -53.19 32.55
C ALA A 2 -11.68 -53.61 31.92
N THR A 3 -12.22 -52.99 30.86
CA THR A 3 -11.71 -52.86 29.47
C THR A 3 -12.65 -51.91 28.68
N ASN A 4 -12.21 -50.87 27.94
CA ASN A 4 -11.66 -50.84 26.56
C ASN A 4 -12.52 -51.63 25.53
N VAL A 5 -12.85 -51.18 24.28
CA VAL A 5 -12.18 -50.22 23.37
C VAL A 5 -13.00 -49.98 22.06
N LEU A 6 -12.88 -48.75 21.48
CA LEU A 6 -12.96 -48.23 20.07
C LEU A 6 -14.24 -48.41 19.21
N SER A 7 -14.75 -47.42 18.45
CA SER A 7 -14.06 -46.69 17.36
C SER A 7 -14.78 -45.43 16.79
N ASN A 8 -13.98 -44.39 16.50
CA ASN A 8 -13.94 -43.40 15.40
C ASN A 8 -15.16 -42.70 14.72
N ASN A 9 -15.03 -41.36 14.69
CA ASN A 9 -15.10 -40.40 13.56
C ASN A 9 -16.38 -39.60 13.18
N LYS A 10 -16.20 -38.26 13.27
CA LYS A 10 -16.55 -37.15 12.35
C LYS A 10 -17.98 -36.56 12.26
N SER A 11 -17.97 -35.22 12.39
CA SER A 11 -18.71 -34.17 11.66
C SER A 11 -20.02 -33.58 12.23
N ASN A 12 -19.92 -32.29 12.56
CA ASN A 12 -20.84 -31.15 12.36
C ASN A 12 -22.36 -31.40 12.28
N SER A 13 -23.13 -30.64 13.07
CA SER A 13 -23.79 -29.41 12.57
C SER A 13 -24.76 -28.81 13.58
N ASN A 14 -24.71 -27.47 13.70
CA ASN A 14 -25.79 -26.53 13.97
C ASN A 14 -26.69 -26.76 15.19
N ASN A 15 -26.47 -25.99 16.27
CA ASN A 15 -27.56 -25.52 17.15
C ASN A 15 -27.19 -24.25 17.95
N HIS A 16 -26.44 -23.33 17.34
CA HIS A 16 -26.19 -21.99 17.89
C HIS A 16 -26.45 -20.94 16.81
N ILE A 17 -27.71 -20.79 16.42
CA ILE A 17 -28.19 -19.67 15.60
C ILE A 17 -29.51 -19.19 16.23
N GLN A 18 -29.67 -17.86 16.26
CA GLN A 18 -30.81 -17.04 16.70
C GLN A 18 -30.89 -16.69 18.18
N CYS A 19 -30.46 -15.47 18.50
CA CYS A 19 -31.32 -14.53 19.24
C CYS A 19 -31.08 -13.04 18.92
N PHE A 20 -30.33 -12.69 17.86
CA PHE A 20 -30.25 -11.31 17.33
C PHE A 20 -31.16 -11.06 16.10
N ASP A 21 -32.19 -11.90 15.93
CA ASP A 21 -33.27 -11.77 14.94
C ASP A 21 -34.60 -11.29 15.56
N LEU A 22 -34.57 -10.78 16.79
CA LEU A 22 -35.78 -10.88 17.61
C LEU A 22 -36.85 -9.82 17.40
N PHE A 23 -36.58 -8.62 16.85
CA PHE A 23 -37.65 -7.74 16.33
C PHE A 23 -37.14 -6.81 15.24
N HIS A 24 -37.39 -7.20 13.99
CA HIS A 24 -37.40 -6.24 12.89
C HIS A 24 -38.74 -5.53 12.91
N LEU A 25 -38.73 -4.22 13.17
CA LEU A 25 -39.94 -3.41 13.05
C LEU A 25 -40.18 -3.12 11.58
N ILE A 26 -41.24 -3.73 11.06
CA ILE A 26 -41.73 -3.47 9.72
C ILE A 26 -42.88 -2.47 9.82
N TRP A 27 -42.66 -1.27 9.31
CA TRP A 27 -43.70 -0.27 9.23
C TRP A 27 -44.32 -0.30 7.83
N LEU A 28 -45.57 -0.76 7.74
CA LEU A 28 -46.36 -0.75 6.52
C LEU A 28 -47.35 0.43 6.54
N ASP A 29 -47.14 1.39 5.65
CA ASP A 29 -47.96 2.60 5.54
C ASP A 29 -48.18 2.98 4.07
N ASP A 30 -49.41 3.34 3.72
CA ASP A 30 -49.80 3.83 2.39
C ASP A 30 -49.67 5.35 2.24
N ASP A 31 -49.51 6.10 3.33
CA ASP A 31 -49.43 7.56 3.29
C ASP A 31 -47.96 8.05 3.22
N ASP A 32 -47.66 8.87 2.20
CA ASP A 32 -46.34 9.50 1.96
C ASP A 32 -46.38 11.01 2.26
N SER A 33 -47.38 11.46 3.04
CA SER A 33 -47.74 12.88 3.21
C SER A 33 -46.73 13.72 4.03
N GLY A 34 -45.57 13.16 4.40
CA GLY A 34 -44.52 13.84 5.18
C GLY A 34 -44.89 14.18 6.63
N LYS A 35 -46.14 13.93 7.05
CA LYS A 35 -46.65 14.26 8.40
C LYS A 35 -46.00 13.43 9.51
N ASP A 36 -45.49 12.25 9.18
CA ASP A 36 -44.92 11.31 10.13
C ASP A 36 -43.38 11.24 10.07
N GLU A 37 -42.71 12.18 9.39
CA GLU A 37 -41.24 12.24 9.33
C GLU A 37 -40.58 12.28 10.70
N ASN A 38 -41.18 13.01 11.66
CA ASN A 38 -40.70 13.07 13.04
C ASN A 38 -40.87 11.73 13.78
N ASP A 39 -41.97 11.01 13.54
CA ASP A 39 -42.22 9.74 14.19
C ASP A 39 -41.35 8.62 13.58
N GLU A 40 -41.10 8.69 12.27
CA GLU A 40 -40.12 7.84 11.57
C GLU A 40 -38.69 8.11 12.02
N TYR A 41 -38.32 9.39 12.16
CA TYR A 41 -37.04 9.79 12.74
C TYR A 41 -36.85 9.20 14.14
N MET A 42 -37.85 9.33 15.02
CA MET A 42 -37.80 8.80 16.39
C MET A 42 -37.70 7.27 16.44
N LEU A 43 -38.39 6.55 15.54
CA LEU A 43 -38.28 5.10 15.44
C LEU A 43 -36.91 4.67 14.91
N ARG A 44 -36.36 5.39 13.93
CA ARG A 44 -35.04 5.12 13.34
C ARG A 44 -33.88 5.45 14.28
N SER A 45 -34.01 6.50 15.09
CA SER A 45 -33.00 6.84 16.11
C SER A 45 -32.98 5.84 17.27
N THR A 46 -34.02 5.02 17.41
CA THR A 46 -34.20 4.13 18.56
C THR A 46 -34.03 2.65 18.21
N LEU A 47 -34.24 2.23 16.95
CA LEU A 47 -34.27 0.81 16.56
C LEU A 47 -33.16 0.44 15.58
N ILE A 48 -32.46 -0.66 15.88
CA ILE A 48 -31.34 -1.19 15.07
C ILE A 48 -31.82 -1.75 13.71
N LYS A 49 -33.00 -2.37 13.64
CA LYS A 49 -33.60 -2.91 12.40
C LYS A 49 -35.01 -2.35 12.19
N PHE A 50 -35.12 -1.33 11.35
CA PHE A 50 -36.37 -0.69 10.96
C PHE A 50 -36.49 -0.64 9.43
N THR A 51 -37.57 -1.20 8.88
CA THR A 51 -37.86 -1.10 7.44
C THR A 51 -39.29 -0.63 7.23
N LYS A 52 -39.44 0.40 6.39
CA LYS A 52 -40.74 0.90 5.97
C LYS A 52 -41.10 0.31 4.60
N TYR A 53 -42.32 -0.20 4.46
CA TYR A 53 -42.89 -0.64 3.20
C TYR A 53 -44.12 0.18 2.87
N GLN A 54 -44.31 0.46 1.58
CA GLN A 54 -45.49 1.16 1.06
C GLN A 54 -46.46 0.22 0.33
N ASN A 55 -46.08 -1.04 0.14
CA ASN A 55 -46.84 -2.02 -0.63
C ASN A 55 -47.01 -3.32 0.16
N VAL A 56 -48.26 -3.77 0.30
CA VAL A 56 -48.65 -5.01 0.98
C VAL A 56 -47.95 -6.25 0.40
N ILE A 57 -47.85 -6.33 -0.94
CA ILE A 57 -47.24 -7.47 -1.65
C ILE A 57 -45.74 -7.56 -1.31
N SER A 58 -45.02 -6.44 -1.35
CA SER A 58 -43.58 -6.40 -1.06
C SER A 58 -43.29 -6.69 0.40
N CYS A 59 -44.10 -6.12 1.30
CA CYS A 59 -44.03 -6.39 2.74
C CYS A 59 -44.23 -7.89 3.01
N ARG A 60 -45.24 -8.49 2.37
CA ARG A 60 -45.53 -9.93 2.51
C ARG A 60 -44.42 -10.81 1.96
N GLN A 61 -43.94 -10.56 0.74
CA GLN A 61 -42.86 -11.34 0.14
C GLN A 61 -41.60 -11.30 1.00
N TYR A 62 -41.29 -10.14 1.57
CA TYR A 62 -40.19 -10.01 2.52
C TYR A 62 -40.41 -10.89 3.75
N ILE A 63 -41.59 -10.81 4.39
CA ILE A 63 -41.92 -11.62 5.56
C ILE A 63 -41.86 -13.13 5.24
N GLU A 64 -42.37 -13.55 4.08
CA GLU A 64 -42.40 -14.96 3.66
C GLU A 64 -41.02 -15.51 3.32
N ASN A 65 -40.10 -14.69 2.82
CA ASN A 65 -38.72 -15.09 2.49
C ASN A 65 -37.79 -15.13 3.71
N LEU A 66 -38.21 -14.59 4.85
CA LEU A 66 -37.44 -14.67 6.09
C LEU A 66 -37.51 -16.07 6.71
N SER A 67 -36.40 -16.52 7.31
CA SER A 67 -36.37 -17.80 8.02
C SER A 67 -37.40 -17.79 9.16
N ALA A 68 -38.02 -18.94 9.44
CA ALA A 68 -39.11 -19.09 10.42
C ALA A 68 -38.72 -18.70 11.86
N ASN A 69 -37.43 -18.53 12.11
CA ASN A 69 -36.87 -18.18 13.41
C ASN A 69 -36.66 -16.66 13.58
N ASN A 70 -36.88 -15.86 12.52
CA ASN A 70 -37.00 -14.42 12.65
C ASN A 70 -38.25 -14.05 13.43
N ARG A 71 -38.20 -12.99 14.23
CA ARG A 71 -39.36 -12.52 15.00
C ARG A 71 -39.62 -11.07 14.63
N LEU A 72 -40.84 -10.77 14.18
CA LEU A 72 -41.20 -9.48 13.58
C LEU A 72 -42.27 -8.75 14.39
N VAL A 73 -42.08 -7.44 14.58
CA VAL A 73 -43.15 -6.51 14.97
C VAL A 73 -43.59 -5.77 13.72
N LEU A 74 -44.88 -5.75 13.46
CA LEU A 74 -45.46 -5.00 12.35
C LEU A 74 -46.24 -3.81 12.88
N LEU A 75 -45.91 -2.64 12.37
CA LEU A 75 -46.69 -1.41 12.56
C LEU A 75 -47.41 -1.14 11.25
N ILE A 76 -48.74 -1.27 11.25
CA ILE A 76 -49.54 -1.26 10.01
C ILE A 76 -50.57 -0.14 10.07
N SER A 77 -50.66 0.66 9.01
CA SER A 77 -51.71 1.69 8.88
C SER A 77 -53.09 1.02 8.88
N ASN A 78 -54.09 1.67 9.50
CA ASN A 78 -55.45 1.12 9.57
C ASN A 78 -56.02 0.78 8.18
N HIS A 79 -55.70 1.57 7.15
CA HIS A 79 -56.12 1.35 5.77
C HIS A 79 -55.61 0.02 5.18
N LEU A 80 -54.35 -0.35 5.44
CA LEU A 80 -53.73 -1.57 4.92
C LEU A 80 -53.95 -2.81 5.80
N SER A 81 -54.40 -2.61 7.04
CA SER A 81 -54.56 -3.67 8.05
C SER A 81 -55.50 -4.81 7.63
N ASN A 82 -56.65 -4.49 7.02
CA ASN A 82 -57.66 -5.47 6.61
C ASN A 82 -57.17 -6.39 5.46
N GLU A 83 -56.24 -5.91 4.64
CA GLU A 83 -55.70 -6.65 3.50
C GLU A 83 -54.58 -7.60 3.95
N ILE A 84 -53.63 -7.12 4.76
CA ILE A 84 -52.43 -7.89 5.05
C ILE A 84 -52.59 -8.85 6.24
N ILE A 85 -53.29 -8.46 7.30
CA ILE A 85 -53.36 -9.23 8.57
C ILE A 85 -53.89 -10.66 8.36
N PRO A 86 -54.98 -10.90 7.60
CA PRO A 86 -55.48 -12.25 7.34
C PRO A 86 -54.43 -13.17 6.68
N THR A 87 -53.49 -12.61 5.93
CA THR A 87 -52.45 -13.36 5.20
C THR A 87 -51.22 -13.67 6.06
N ILE A 88 -50.80 -12.74 6.92
CA ILE A 88 -49.53 -12.87 7.66
C ILE A 88 -49.68 -13.31 9.13
N HIS A 89 -50.88 -13.22 9.73
CA HIS A 89 -51.05 -13.52 11.16
C HIS A 89 -50.68 -14.96 11.54
N LYS A 90 -50.77 -15.92 10.61
CA LYS A 90 -50.41 -17.33 10.85
C LYS A 90 -48.92 -17.61 10.70
N LEU A 91 -48.16 -16.71 10.09
CA LEU A 91 -46.73 -16.90 9.84
C LEU A 91 -45.97 -16.92 11.17
N GLN A 92 -45.16 -17.95 11.41
CA GLN A 92 -44.45 -18.14 12.68
C GLN A 92 -43.49 -17.00 13.01
N GLN A 93 -42.92 -16.39 11.97
CA GLN A 93 -42.00 -15.27 12.07
C GLN A 93 -42.69 -13.97 12.52
N VAL A 94 -43.99 -13.81 12.28
CA VAL A 94 -44.76 -12.66 12.78
C VAL A 94 -45.07 -12.87 14.24
N SER A 95 -44.58 -11.97 15.08
CA SER A 95 -44.64 -12.11 16.53
C SER A 95 -45.63 -11.13 17.16
N LEU A 96 -45.72 -9.92 16.60
CA LEU A 96 -46.61 -8.87 17.09
C LEU A 96 -47.12 -8.03 15.92
N ILE A 97 -48.41 -7.71 15.92
CA ILE A 97 -49.02 -6.78 14.96
C ILE A 97 -49.67 -5.62 15.73
N CYS A 98 -49.32 -4.41 15.33
CA CYS A 98 -49.80 -3.15 15.86
C CYS A 98 -50.47 -2.36 14.73
N VAL A 99 -51.71 -1.94 14.94
CA VAL A 99 -52.46 -1.15 13.95
C VAL A 99 -52.61 0.27 14.48
N TYR A 100 -52.29 1.27 13.65
CA TYR A 100 -52.39 2.68 14.05
C TYR A 100 -53.27 3.49 13.11
N GLY A 101 -53.89 4.55 13.64
CA GLY A 101 -54.74 5.49 12.89
C GLY A 101 -56.26 5.31 13.07
N VAL A 102 -56.74 4.95 14.27
CA VAL A 102 -58.17 4.66 14.50
C VAL A 102 -58.86 5.65 15.45
N ASN A 103 -60.07 6.10 15.09
CA ASN A 103 -61.09 6.65 15.99
C ASN A 103 -61.74 5.51 16.81
N SER A 104 -61.66 5.64 18.13
CA SER A 104 -61.38 4.57 19.10
C SER A 104 -62.50 3.57 19.48
N VAL A 105 -63.48 3.18 18.63
CA VAL A 105 -64.55 2.29 19.13
C VAL A 105 -65.08 1.22 18.15
N THR A 106 -65.11 1.44 16.83
CA THR A 106 -65.86 0.55 15.91
C THR A 106 -65.07 -0.65 15.38
N ASN A 107 -63.75 -0.58 15.28
CA ASN A 107 -62.92 -1.61 14.62
C ASN A 107 -62.25 -2.60 15.58
N GLU A 108 -62.28 -2.39 16.90
CA GLU A 108 -61.65 -3.31 17.87
C GLU A 108 -62.23 -4.72 17.77
N LYS A 109 -63.57 -4.83 17.61
CA LYS A 109 -64.27 -6.12 17.49
C LYS A 109 -63.88 -6.93 16.25
N SER A 110 -63.38 -6.30 15.18
CA SER A 110 -63.03 -6.97 13.92
C SER A 110 -61.66 -7.68 13.98
N PHE A 111 -60.78 -7.29 14.90
CA PHE A 111 -59.43 -7.84 15.03
C PHE A 111 -59.24 -8.77 16.23
N GLU A 112 -60.22 -8.89 17.14
CA GLU A 112 -60.19 -9.81 18.29
C GLU A 112 -59.96 -11.28 17.89
N GLN A 113 -60.34 -11.66 16.66
CA GLN A 113 -60.12 -13.00 16.12
C GLN A 113 -58.64 -13.31 15.81
N PHE A 114 -57.75 -12.31 15.76
CA PHE A 114 -56.33 -12.49 15.43
C PHE A 114 -55.45 -12.33 16.68
N SER A 115 -55.03 -13.45 17.26
CA SER A 115 -54.29 -13.51 18.53
C SER A 115 -52.95 -12.74 18.58
N LYS A 116 -52.37 -12.41 17.42
CA LYS A 116 -51.11 -11.65 17.30
C LYS A 116 -51.31 -10.14 17.17
N VAL A 117 -52.54 -9.67 16.96
CA VAL A 117 -52.89 -8.24 16.98
C VAL A 117 -53.11 -7.86 18.44
N LYS A 118 -52.22 -7.02 18.98
CA LYS A 118 -52.15 -6.79 20.44
C LYS A 118 -52.37 -5.34 20.84
N ILE A 119 -52.13 -4.40 19.92
CA ILE A 119 -52.15 -2.97 20.24
C ILE A 119 -52.78 -2.20 19.07
N ILE A 120 -53.84 -1.43 19.37
CA ILE A 120 -54.45 -0.47 18.45
C ILE A 120 -54.14 0.92 18.98
N VAL A 121 -53.41 1.72 18.20
CA VAL A 121 -52.83 2.99 18.66
C VAL A 121 -53.49 4.17 17.94
N ALA A 122 -53.98 5.15 18.71
CA ALA A 122 -54.58 6.36 18.15
C ALA A 122 -53.53 7.37 17.63
N LYS A 123 -52.31 7.39 18.20
CA LYS A 123 -51.19 8.27 17.80
C LYS A 123 -49.83 7.58 17.99
N LEU A 124 -48.96 7.60 16.98
CA LEU A 124 -47.65 6.91 16.96
C LEU A 124 -46.76 7.27 18.17
N LYS A 125 -46.75 8.54 18.58
CA LYS A 125 -45.94 9.05 19.69
C LYS A 125 -46.07 8.24 21.00
N TYR A 126 -47.27 7.75 21.34
CA TYR A 126 -47.50 6.97 22.58
C TYR A 126 -47.06 5.50 22.45
N PHE A 127 -47.07 4.97 21.23
CA PHE A 127 -46.53 3.65 20.94
C PHE A 127 -45.01 3.66 21.05
N ILE A 128 -44.36 4.69 20.49
CA ILE A 128 -42.91 4.90 20.59
C ILE A 128 -42.48 4.94 22.04
N SER A 129 -43.13 5.73 22.90
CA SER A 129 -42.78 5.80 24.33
C SER A 129 -42.93 4.45 25.05
N THR A 130 -43.94 3.65 24.69
CA THR A 130 -44.24 2.36 25.34
C THR A 130 -43.30 1.25 24.89
N ILE A 131 -42.90 1.25 23.61
CA ILE A 131 -41.84 0.38 23.09
C ILE A 131 -40.50 0.78 23.69
N CYS A 132 -40.16 2.06 23.72
CA CYS A 132 -38.92 2.54 24.35
C CYS A 132 -38.81 2.10 25.81
N LEU A 133 -39.91 2.13 26.57
CA LEU A 133 -39.95 1.68 27.97
C LEU A 133 -39.81 0.16 28.12
N ASN A 134 -40.47 -0.65 27.26
CA ASN A 134 -40.37 -2.10 27.33
C ASN A 134 -39.06 -2.66 26.75
N PHE A 135 -38.47 -2.02 25.74
CA PHE A 135 -37.18 -2.42 25.16
C PHE A 135 -35.99 -2.12 26.09
N ARG A 136 -36.06 -1.04 26.88
CA ARG A 136 -35.05 -0.73 27.92
C ARG A 136 -34.93 -1.81 29.00
N MET A 137 -35.97 -2.62 29.21
CA MET A 137 -35.95 -3.72 30.18
C MET A 137 -35.36 -5.02 29.59
N TYR A 138 -35.32 -5.20 28.27
CA TYR A 138 -34.86 -6.44 27.62
C TYR A 138 -33.39 -6.38 27.15
N GLN A 139 -32.81 -5.18 27.02
CA GLN A 139 -31.36 -5.00 26.85
C GLN A 139 -30.55 -5.49 28.06
N GLN A 140 -31.20 -5.78 29.18
CA GLN A 140 -30.54 -6.14 30.43
C GLN A 140 -30.08 -7.61 30.54
N ASP A 141 -30.40 -8.50 29.58
CA ASP A 141 -30.24 -9.95 29.82
C ASP A 141 -29.44 -10.79 28.78
N GLN A 142 -28.86 -10.23 27.70
CA GLN A 142 -27.94 -10.98 26.81
C GLN A 142 -26.94 -10.06 26.07
N GLY A 143 -25.64 -10.27 26.31
CA GLY A 143 -24.53 -9.60 25.62
C GLY A 143 -24.10 -10.24 24.29
N SER A 144 -23.04 -9.64 23.72
CA SER A 144 -22.30 -9.89 22.45
C SER A 144 -22.80 -9.07 21.24
N SER A 145 -22.02 -8.15 20.64
CA SER A 145 -20.58 -7.90 20.68
C SER A 145 -20.28 -6.40 20.47
N LEU A 146 -20.01 -5.70 21.58
CA LEU A 146 -19.23 -4.46 21.67
C LEU A 146 -17.71 -4.74 21.66
N ASN A 147 -17.31 -5.98 21.36
CA ASN A 147 -16.12 -6.63 21.91
C ASN A 147 -14.74 -6.07 21.53
N ASN A 148 -14.59 -5.00 20.73
CA ASN A 148 -13.24 -4.52 20.33
C ASN A 148 -13.19 -3.01 20.00
N MET A 149 -13.84 -2.14 20.81
CA MET A 149 -13.63 -0.68 20.62
C MET A 149 -12.18 -0.28 20.93
N PHE A 150 -11.56 -1.00 21.88
CA PHE A 150 -10.23 -0.72 22.40
C PHE A 150 -9.31 -1.92 22.17
N THR A 151 -8.20 -1.72 21.46
CA THR A 151 -7.09 -2.69 21.49
C THR A 151 -6.22 -2.37 22.70
N ILE A 152 -6.41 -3.11 23.81
CA ILE A 152 -5.70 -2.86 25.07
C ILE A 152 -4.47 -3.77 25.18
N ASN A 153 -3.26 -3.20 25.14
CA ASN A 153 -2.03 -3.99 25.27
C ASN A 153 -1.60 -4.06 26.75
N THR A 154 -1.52 -5.25 27.34
CA THR A 154 -1.11 -5.45 28.72
C THR A 154 0.27 -6.10 28.82
N GLY A 155 1.32 -5.32 29.10
CA GLY A 155 2.53 -5.84 29.76
C GLY A 155 3.90 -5.44 29.19
N ASN A 156 4.76 -5.07 30.14
CA ASN A 156 6.22 -4.90 30.16
C ASN A 156 7.06 -5.35 28.95
N SER A 157 7.97 -4.43 28.58
CA SER A 157 9.22 -4.61 27.81
C SER A 157 9.17 -4.07 26.38
N THR A 158 10.24 -3.35 26.06
CA THR A 158 10.57 -2.66 24.81
C THR A 158 10.69 -3.56 23.57
N LEU A 159 10.19 -4.79 23.62
CA LEU A 159 10.23 -5.77 22.53
C LEU A 159 8.85 -6.24 22.07
N GLU A 160 7.76 -5.94 22.78
CA GLU A 160 6.43 -6.49 22.45
C GLU A 160 5.31 -5.46 22.55
N VAL A 161 5.34 -4.45 21.68
CA VAL A 161 4.06 -3.96 21.14
C VAL A 161 3.50 -5.14 20.33
N LYS A 162 2.36 -5.72 20.72
CA LYS A 162 1.80 -6.89 20.00
C LYS A 162 1.74 -6.59 18.51
N GLY A 163 2.25 -7.51 17.68
CA GLY A 163 2.34 -7.33 16.23
C GLY A 163 1.03 -6.84 15.60
N GLU A 164 -0.12 -7.35 16.06
CA GLU A 164 -1.46 -6.94 15.61
C GLU A 164 -1.72 -5.42 15.70
N PHE A 165 -1.31 -4.77 16.80
CA PHE A 165 -1.47 -3.33 16.99
C PHE A 165 -0.65 -2.54 15.95
N VAL A 166 0.59 -2.98 15.75
CA VAL A 166 1.52 -2.34 14.81
C VAL A 166 1.04 -2.53 13.38
N PHE A 167 0.69 -3.77 12.99
CA PHE A 167 0.17 -4.07 11.66
C PHE A 167 -1.13 -3.34 11.34
N PHE A 168 -2.04 -3.18 12.31
CA PHE A 168 -3.26 -2.44 12.09
C PHE A 168 -3.00 -0.94 11.88
N GLN A 169 -2.10 -0.33 12.64
CA GLN A 169 -1.69 1.05 12.40
C GLN A 169 -1.02 1.21 11.03
N THR A 170 -0.12 0.31 10.65
CA THR A 170 0.50 0.26 9.31
C THR A 170 -0.55 0.12 8.21
N LEU A 171 -1.59 -0.69 8.43
CA LEU A 171 -2.69 -0.88 7.48
C LEU A 171 -3.45 0.43 7.27
N ILE A 172 -3.78 1.15 8.33
CA ILE A 172 -4.47 2.45 8.21
C ILE A 172 -3.61 3.42 7.40
N ASP A 173 -2.32 3.55 7.74
CA ASP A 173 -1.39 4.43 7.01
C ASP A 173 -1.27 4.05 5.52
N CYS A 174 -1.18 2.75 5.25
CA CYS A 174 -1.16 2.19 3.90
C CYS A 174 -2.42 2.59 3.12
N LEU A 175 -3.61 2.37 3.68
CA LEU A 175 -4.88 2.72 3.04
C LEU A 175 -5.05 4.22 2.76
N LEU A 176 -4.56 5.08 3.66
CA LEU A 176 -4.61 6.54 3.50
C LEU A 176 -3.64 7.06 2.42
N LYS A 177 -2.57 6.32 2.09
CA LYS A 177 -1.61 6.71 1.04
C LYS A 177 -1.96 6.19 -0.35
N MET A 178 -2.85 5.20 -0.44
CA MET A 178 -3.24 4.60 -1.71
C MET A 178 -4.15 5.51 -2.51
N LYS A 179 -3.83 5.72 -3.79
CA LYS A 179 -4.68 6.49 -4.70
C LYS A 179 -6.05 5.82 -4.89
N PRO A 180 -7.16 6.58 -4.84
CA PRO A 180 -8.48 6.08 -5.22
C PRO A 180 -8.51 5.61 -6.68
N ASN A 181 -9.27 4.55 -6.96
CA ASN A 181 -9.53 4.08 -8.32
C ASN A 181 -11.03 3.85 -8.51
N LYS A 182 -11.57 4.28 -9.67
CA LYS A 182 -12.97 4.03 -10.08
C LYS A 182 -13.36 2.56 -10.04
N ARG A 183 -12.42 1.65 -10.30
CA ARG A 183 -12.67 0.20 -10.22
C ARG A 183 -13.18 -0.20 -8.83
N ASP A 184 -12.54 0.28 -7.77
CA ASP A 184 -12.89 -0.08 -6.40
C ASP A 184 -14.15 0.65 -5.91
N GLU A 185 -14.35 1.89 -6.35
CA GLU A 185 -15.58 2.64 -6.10
C GLU A 185 -16.81 1.91 -6.66
N ASN A 186 -16.71 1.37 -7.88
CA ASN A 186 -17.77 0.58 -8.51
C ASN A 186 -18.02 -0.75 -7.77
N GLU A 187 -16.97 -1.39 -7.23
CA GLU A 187 -17.12 -2.59 -6.41
C GLU A 187 -17.86 -2.28 -5.10
N LEU A 188 -17.50 -1.20 -4.42
CA LEU A 188 -18.21 -0.74 -3.22
C LEU A 188 -19.69 -0.46 -3.53
N ARG A 189 -19.96 0.27 -4.60
CA ARG A 189 -21.34 0.55 -5.03
C ARG A 189 -22.13 -0.73 -5.28
N SER A 190 -21.55 -1.68 -6.01
CA SER A 190 -22.18 -2.96 -6.30
C SER A 190 -22.46 -3.77 -5.03
N TYR A 191 -21.54 -3.75 -4.07
CA TYR A 191 -21.74 -4.38 -2.76
C TYR A 191 -22.92 -3.75 -2.01
N LEU A 192 -22.99 -2.41 -1.97
CA LEU A 192 -24.07 -1.68 -1.31
C LEU A 192 -25.43 -1.93 -1.97
N GLU A 193 -25.49 -1.86 -3.30
CA GLU A 193 -26.72 -2.13 -4.06
C GLU A 193 -27.24 -3.55 -3.83
N LYS A 194 -26.34 -4.54 -3.74
CA LYS A 194 -26.70 -5.92 -3.40
C LYS A 194 -27.16 -6.05 -1.94
N LYS A 195 -26.45 -5.44 -0.99
CA LYS A 195 -26.79 -5.51 0.44
C LYS A 195 -28.18 -4.95 0.74
N TYR A 196 -28.59 -3.91 0.01
CA TYR A 196 -29.87 -3.23 0.19
C TYR A 196 -30.86 -3.47 -0.96
N GLU A 197 -30.71 -4.56 -1.74
CA GLU A 197 -31.54 -4.85 -2.93
C GLU A 197 -33.05 -4.79 -2.65
N ASN A 198 -33.46 -5.15 -1.43
CA ASN A 198 -34.86 -5.20 -0.99
C ASN A 198 -35.33 -3.91 -0.27
N ASN A 199 -34.51 -2.86 -0.19
CA ASN A 199 -34.81 -1.59 0.47
C ASN A 199 -34.70 -0.42 -0.52
N THR A 200 -35.82 -0.12 -1.20
CA THR A 200 -35.90 0.91 -2.25
C THR A 200 -35.53 2.32 -1.76
N THR A 201 -35.82 2.65 -0.50
CA THR A 201 -35.48 3.94 0.11
C THR A 201 -33.97 4.09 0.29
N THR A 202 -33.30 3.06 0.84
CA THR A 202 -31.85 3.08 1.01
C THR A 202 -31.12 3.02 -0.34
N LEU A 203 -31.64 2.28 -1.33
CA LEU A 203 -31.08 2.27 -2.69
C LEU A 203 -31.15 3.64 -3.37
N LYS A 204 -32.24 4.39 -3.19
CA LYS A 204 -32.33 5.78 -3.68
C LYS A 204 -31.25 6.64 -3.02
N ARG A 205 -31.07 6.54 -1.71
CA ARG A 205 -30.02 7.26 -0.96
C ARG A 205 -28.61 6.90 -1.39
N ILE A 206 -28.32 5.62 -1.62
CA ILE A 206 -27.03 5.15 -2.16
C ILE A 206 -26.76 5.79 -3.52
N ARG A 207 -27.74 5.79 -4.43
CA ARG A 207 -27.60 6.44 -5.75
C ARG A 207 -27.36 7.93 -5.60
N THR A 208 -28.15 8.62 -4.79
CA THR A 208 -27.97 10.06 -4.53
C THR A 208 -26.61 10.37 -3.91
N PHE A 209 -26.11 9.52 -3.01
CA PHE A 209 -24.78 9.66 -2.43
C PHE A 209 -23.72 9.64 -3.53
N TYR A 210 -23.70 8.65 -4.43
CA TYR A 210 -22.74 8.60 -5.54
C TYR A 210 -22.93 9.72 -6.57
N ASP A 211 -24.17 10.13 -6.84
CA ASP A 211 -24.46 11.20 -7.82
C ASP A 211 -24.08 12.59 -7.31
N THR A 212 -24.07 12.79 -6.00
CA THR A 212 -23.83 14.09 -5.35
C THR A 212 -22.56 14.12 -4.49
N TYR A 213 -21.78 13.03 -4.52
CA TYR A 213 -20.57 12.87 -3.74
C TYR A 213 -19.57 13.98 -4.05
N SER A 214 -19.05 14.58 -2.99
CA SER A 214 -17.98 15.56 -3.04
C SER A 214 -17.19 15.43 -1.75
N PRO A 215 -15.84 15.48 -1.80
CA PRO A 215 -15.01 15.39 -0.60
C PRO A 215 -15.53 16.29 0.53
N ASP A 216 -15.75 17.58 0.27
CA ASP A 216 -16.21 18.60 1.22
C ASP A 216 -17.55 18.32 1.93
N LYS A 217 -18.31 17.31 1.48
CA LYS A 217 -19.61 16.93 2.05
C LYS A 217 -19.57 15.63 2.85
N ILE A 218 -18.40 15.01 3.02
CA ILE A 218 -18.31 13.67 3.61
C ILE A 218 -18.82 13.62 5.05
N PHE A 219 -18.57 14.63 5.89
CA PHE A 219 -19.10 14.66 7.26
C PHE A 219 -20.62 14.80 7.30
N CYS A 220 -21.19 15.55 6.37
CA CYS A 220 -22.64 15.62 6.22
C CYS A 220 -23.17 14.23 5.86
N SER A 221 -22.63 13.56 4.84
CA SER A 221 -23.03 12.19 4.50
C SER A 221 -22.81 11.19 5.65
N TYR A 222 -21.71 11.31 6.39
CA TYR A 222 -21.40 10.46 7.54
C TYR A 222 -22.41 10.63 8.67
N THR A 223 -22.90 11.85 8.92
CA THR A 223 -23.89 12.12 9.98
C THR A 223 -25.34 11.97 9.50
N THR A 224 -25.62 12.09 8.20
CA THR A 224 -26.98 12.04 7.64
C THR A 224 -27.36 10.67 7.07
N GLU A 225 -26.42 9.93 6.50
CA GLU A 225 -26.69 8.68 5.79
C GLU A 225 -26.38 7.45 6.66
N PRO A 226 -27.41 6.67 7.06
CA PRO A 226 -27.21 5.55 7.98
C PRO A 226 -26.25 4.49 7.45
N PHE A 227 -26.24 4.24 6.14
CA PHE A 227 -25.38 3.22 5.55
C PHE A 227 -23.89 3.62 5.56
N VAL A 228 -23.59 4.92 5.47
CA VAL A 228 -22.20 5.44 5.52
C VAL A 228 -21.65 5.21 6.92
N TYR A 229 -22.32 5.74 7.95
CA TYR A 229 -21.92 5.56 9.34
C TYR A 229 -21.83 4.10 9.76
N ASP A 230 -22.88 3.30 9.47
CA ASP A 230 -22.99 1.93 9.94
C ASP A 230 -21.92 1.04 9.30
N ILE A 231 -21.74 1.11 7.98
CA ILE A 231 -20.84 0.20 7.26
C ILE A 231 -19.38 0.57 7.54
N MET A 232 -19.03 1.86 7.53
CA MET A 232 -17.66 2.29 7.81
C MET A 232 -17.24 1.89 9.22
N ASN A 233 -18.04 2.22 10.24
CA ASN A 233 -17.67 1.88 11.61
C ASN A 233 -17.79 0.38 11.90
N THR A 234 -18.69 -0.35 11.23
CA THR A 234 -18.74 -1.80 11.36
C THR A 234 -17.50 -2.45 10.75
N ALA A 235 -17.04 -1.99 9.58
CA ALA A 235 -15.81 -2.46 8.97
C ALA A 235 -14.60 -2.22 9.87
N LEU A 236 -14.47 -1.02 10.45
CA LEU A 236 -13.38 -0.68 11.36
C LEU A 236 -13.41 -1.54 12.65
N ARG A 237 -14.59 -1.70 13.27
CA ARG A 237 -14.75 -2.50 14.50
C ARG A 237 -14.50 -3.99 14.29
N GLN A 238 -14.92 -4.52 13.13
CA GLN A 238 -14.71 -5.92 12.77
C GLN A 238 -13.34 -6.16 12.14
N GLN A 239 -12.56 -5.10 11.93
CA GLN A 239 -11.29 -5.14 11.18
C GLN A 239 -11.47 -5.83 9.81
N ASP A 240 -12.57 -5.54 9.12
CA ASP A 240 -12.81 -6.00 7.76
C ASP A 240 -11.91 -5.21 6.80
N ILE A 241 -10.69 -5.71 6.63
CA ILE A 241 -9.62 -5.12 5.83
C ILE A 241 -10.10 -4.82 4.41
N HIS A 242 -10.92 -5.69 3.82
CA HIS A 242 -11.36 -5.49 2.45
C HIS A 242 -12.41 -4.38 2.35
N MET A 243 -13.37 -4.35 3.28
CA MET A 243 -14.33 -3.25 3.34
C MET A 243 -13.63 -1.92 3.64
N MET A 244 -12.61 -1.92 4.51
CA MET A 244 -11.78 -0.75 4.75
C MET A 244 -11.05 -0.27 3.49
N PHE A 245 -10.51 -1.21 2.69
CA PHE A 245 -9.89 -0.90 1.39
C PHE A 245 -10.87 -0.28 0.38
N LEU A 246 -12.12 -0.75 0.35
CA LEU A 246 -13.14 -0.19 -0.55
C LEU A 246 -13.60 1.22 -0.12
N TRP A 247 -13.63 1.51 1.17
CA TRP A 247 -13.98 2.83 1.73
C TRP A 247 -12.78 3.79 1.82
N ARG A 248 -11.58 3.39 1.37
CA ARG A 248 -10.34 4.17 1.57
C ARG A 248 -10.40 5.60 1.02
N SER A 249 -11.12 5.84 -0.08
CA SER A 249 -11.30 7.18 -0.63
C SER A 249 -12.07 8.09 0.33
N CYS A 250 -13.15 7.60 0.94
CA CYS A 250 -13.88 8.35 1.95
C CYS A 250 -13.04 8.54 3.23
N PHE A 251 -12.25 7.54 3.64
CA PHE A 251 -11.33 7.71 4.77
C PHE A 251 -10.26 8.78 4.48
N PHE A 252 -9.74 8.81 3.26
CA PHE A 252 -8.81 9.83 2.79
C PHE A 252 -9.44 11.23 2.82
N ASP A 253 -10.64 11.39 2.28
CA ASP A 253 -11.35 12.66 2.26
C ASP A 253 -11.67 13.15 3.69
N MET A 254 -12.09 12.25 4.59
CA MET A 254 -12.32 12.57 6.01
C MET A 254 -11.02 12.97 6.70
N TYR A 255 -9.93 12.25 6.47
CA TYR A 255 -8.62 12.56 7.03
C TYR A 255 -8.15 13.97 6.66
N HIS A 256 -8.24 14.32 5.38
CA HIS A 256 -7.84 15.64 4.89
C HIS A 256 -8.69 16.77 5.49
N GLN A 257 -10.00 16.59 5.56
CA GLN A 257 -10.86 17.61 6.16
C GLN A 257 -10.70 17.73 7.67
N LEU A 258 -10.49 16.63 8.41
CA LEU A 258 -10.17 16.70 9.83
C LEU A 258 -8.88 17.50 10.06
N ARG A 259 -7.85 17.30 9.21
CA ARG A 259 -6.62 18.10 9.27
C ARG A 259 -6.85 19.58 8.98
N GLU A 260 -7.69 19.91 8.02
CA GLU A 260 -8.03 21.31 7.70
C GLU A 260 -8.82 22.00 8.81
N LEU A 261 -9.70 21.25 9.49
CA LEU A 261 -10.56 21.73 10.58
C LEU A 261 -9.93 21.57 11.97
N GLN A 262 -8.67 21.13 12.05
CA GLN A 262 -7.98 20.85 13.31
C GLN A 262 -8.05 22.06 14.25
N LEU A 263 -8.45 21.80 15.49
CA LEU A 263 -8.57 22.81 16.53
C LEU A 263 -7.19 23.40 16.88
N GLN A 264 -7.18 24.64 17.40
CA GLN A 264 -5.95 25.36 17.73
C GLN A 264 -5.66 25.39 19.24
N ASP A 265 -6.64 25.08 20.07
CA ASP A 265 -6.49 25.10 21.52
C ASP A 265 -6.63 23.68 22.08
N GLN A 266 -5.93 23.41 23.19
CA GLN A 266 -6.15 22.19 23.96
C GLN A 266 -7.57 22.17 24.51
N ILE A 267 -8.24 21.01 24.41
CA ILE A 267 -9.61 20.82 24.86
C ILE A 267 -9.75 19.60 25.78
N GLU A 268 -10.81 19.61 26.60
CA GLU A 268 -11.30 18.42 27.28
C GLU A 268 -12.65 18.03 26.66
N VAL A 269 -12.80 16.77 26.27
CA VAL A 269 -14.00 16.25 25.62
C VAL A 269 -14.52 15.01 26.35
N TYR A 270 -15.81 14.76 26.18
CA TYR A 270 -16.54 13.78 26.97
C TYR A 270 -17.33 12.82 26.08
N ARG A 271 -17.41 11.56 26.53
CA ARG A 271 -18.29 10.57 25.91
C ARG A 271 -18.87 9.60 26.92
N GLY A 272 -20.19 9.47 26.95
CA GLY A 272 -20.86 8.44 27.73
C GLY A 272 -21.20 7.21 26.91
N GLN A 273 -20.91 6.02 27.43
CA GLN A 273 -21.33 4.74 26.85
C GLN A 273 -21.36 3.62 27.88
N ASN A 274 -22.19 2.61 27.65
CA ASN A 274 -22.13 1.36 28.39
C ASN A 274 -21.03 0.45 27.84
N ILE A 275 -20.21 -0.11 28.73
CA ILE A 275 -19.22 -1.15 28.40
C ILE A 275 -19.44 -2.39 29.28
N SER A 276 -18.90 -3.53 28.87
CA SER A 276 -18.97 -4.74 29.68
C SER A 276 -18.12 -4.60 30.95
N LYS A 277 -18.51 -5.30 32.02
CA LYS A 277 -17.68 -5.39 33.24
C LYS A 277 -16.26 -5.89 32.93
N HIS A 278 -16.12 -6.81 31.97
CA HIS A 278 -14.82 -7.33 31.55
C HIS A 278 -13.92 -6.26 30.88
N GLU A 279 -14.49 -5.44 30.00
CA GLU A 279 -13.76 -4.32 29.38
C GLU A 279 -13.36 -3.28 30.43
N LEU A 280 -14.25 -2.99 31.39
CA LEU A 280 -13.92 -2.09 32.50
C LEU A 280 -12.74 -2.61 33.33
N GLU A 281 -12.70 -3.91 33.66
CA GLU A 281 -11.55 -4.50 34.37
C GLU A 281 -10.27 -4.48 33.51
N THR A 282 -10.40 -4.65 32.20
CA THR A 282 -9.28 -4.52 31.26
C THR A 282 -8.75 -3.07 31.24
N LEU A 283 -9.63 -2.06 31.28
CA LEU A 283 -9.25 -0.66 31.37
C LEU A 283 -8.57 -0.34 32.72
N LYS A 284 -9.12 -0.85 33.84
CA LYS A 284 -8.51 -0.69 35.18
C LYS A 284 -7.10 -1.27 35.26
N SER A 285 -6.85 -2.41 34.62
CA SER A 285 -5.53 -3.05 34.57
C SER A 285 -4.55 -2.43 33.56
N SER A 286 -4.99 -1.38 32.84
CA SER A 286 -4.25 -0.77 31.73
C SER A 286 -3.96 0.71 31.93
N ILE A 287 -3.99 1.16 33.19
CA ILE A 287 -3.46 2.47 33.58
C ILE A 287 -2.00 2.60 33.10
N ASP A 288 -1.67 3.77 32.57
CA ASP A 288 -0.43 4.15 31.90
C ASP A 288 -0.11 3.40 30.59
N LYS A 289 -1.02 2.55 30.09
CA LYS A 289 -0.83 1.83 28.82
C LYS A 289 -1.53 2.53 27.65
N LEU A 290 -1.06 2.23 26.45
CA LEU A 290 -1.63 2.72 25.19
C LEU A 290 -2.87 1.92 24.79
N ILE A 291 -3.84 2.63 24.24
CA ILE A 291 -5.07 2.10 23.67
C ILE A 291 -5.31 2.78 22.33
N SER A 292 -5.61 2.00 21.29
CA SER A 292 -6.06 2.52 20.00
C SER A 292 -7.56 2.28 19.81
N LEU A 293 -8.22 3.23 19.16
CA LEU A 293 -9.62 3.13 18.77
C LEU A 293 -9.76 2.60 17.34
N ASN A 294 -10.49 1.50 17.18
CA ASN A 294 -10.76 0.89 15.88
C ASN A 294 -12.09 1.40 15.29
N SER A 295 -12.39 2.68 15.45
CA SER A 295 -13.54 3.35 14.86
C SER A 295 -13.37 4.86 14.94
N PHE A 296 -14.15 5.61 14.15
CA PHE A 296 -14.31 7.04 14.41
C PHE A 296 -14.97 7.22 15.79
N TRP A 297 -14.51 8.21 16.54
CA TRP A 297 -15.02 8.45 17.89
C TRP A 297 -15.61 9.84 18.01
N SER A 298 -16.94 9.88 18.07
CA SER A 298 -17.71 11.10 18.28
C SER A 298 -17.76 11.41 19.78
N THR A 299 -17.46 12.65 20.14
CA THR A 299 -17.39 13.12 21.53
C THR A 299 -18.04 14.50 21.62
N SER A 300 -18.39 14.94 22.82
CA SER A 300 -18.99 16.25 23.05
C SER A 300 -18.10 17.11 23.93
N LEU A 301 -18.13 18.42 23.71
CA LEU A 301 -17.57 19.40 24.64
C LEU A 301 -18.41 19.53 25.92
N ASP A 302 -19.67 19.06 25.92
CA ASP A 302 -20.56 19.11 27.07
C ASP A 302 -20.55 17.79 27.85
N ARG A 303 -20.04 17.87 29.09
CA ARG A 303 -19.95 16.74 30.00
C ARG A 303 -21.31 16.18 30.41
N ASP A 304 -22.30 17.05 30.63
CA ASP A 304 -23.61 16.65 31.11
C ASP A 304 -24.40 15.96 30.00
N VAL A 305 -24.27 16.45 28.76
CA VAL A 305 -24.82 15.77 27.57
C VAL A 305 -24.23 14.36 27.43
N ALA A 306 -22.90 14.23 27.54
CA ALA A 306 -22.23 12.94 27.47
C ALA A 306 -22.65 12.01 28.62
N ALA A 307 -22.77 12.51 29.85
CA ALA A 307 -23.19 11.72 31.01
C ALA A 307 -24.63 11.20 30.86
N LEU A 308 -25.54 12.03 30.35
CA LEU A 308 -26.92 11.64 30.06
C LEU A 308 -26.98 10.46 29.08
N TRP A 309 -26.09 10.40 28.09
CA TRP A 309 -26.02 9.28 27.15
C TRP A 309 -25.56 7.97 27.81
N ALA A 310 -24.64 8.02 28.77
CA ALA A 310 -24.25 6.84 29.54
C ALA A 310 -25.41 6.33 30.42
N GLU A 311 -26.12 7.24 31.09
CA GLU A 311 -27.21 6.88 32.00
C GLU A 311 -28.47 6.40 31.27
N ALA A 312 -28.76 6.97 30.09
CA ALA A 312 -29.94 6.64 29.30
C ALA A 312 -29.94 5.20 28.74
N GLN A 313 -28.78 4.54 28.69
CA GLN A 313 -28.60 3.20 28.12
C GLN A 313 -28.92 2.05 29.10
N GLY A 314 -29.28 2.34 30.35
CA GLY A 314 -29.72 1.35 31.35
C GLY A 314 -28.60 0.45 31.90
N GLN A 315 -28.73 -0.02 33.14
CA GLN A 315 -27.75 -0.91 33.78
C GLN A 315 -28.15 -2.37 33.56
N SER A 316 -27.44 -3.15 32.75
CA SER A 316 -27.63 -4.61 32.72
C SER A 316 -26.77 -5.29 33.79
N ASP A 317 -27.05 -6.56 34.12
CA ASP A 317 -26.21 -7.29 35.08
C ASP A 317 -24.75 -7.44 34.60
N ASP A 318 -24.47 -7.29 33.30
CA ASP A 318 -23.13 -7.43 32.70
C ASP A 318 -22.54 -6.13 32.11
N MET A 319 -23.31 -5.05 32.02
CA MET A 319 -22.89 -3.76 31.45
C MET A 319 -22.90 -2.66 32.49
N VAL A 320 -21.92 -1.76 32.42
CA VAL A 320 -21.73 -0.65 33.34
C VAL A 320 -21.65 0.67 32.59
N PRO A 321 -22.32 1.74 33.07
CA PRO A 321 -22.20 3.06 32.47
C PRO A 321 -20.83 3.65 32.76
N VAL A 322 -20.16 4.10 31.71
CA VAL A 322 -18.85 4.73 31.77
C VAL A 322 -18.88 6.08 31.07
N LEU A 323 -18.34 7.09 31.75
CA LEU A 323 -18.00 8.38 31.18
C LEU A 323 -16.51 8.42 30.85
N PHE A 324 -16.17 8.64 29.59
CA PHE A 324 -14.81 8.93 29.15
C PHE A 324 -14.57 10.44 29.23
N GLU A 325 -13.52 10.83 29.95
CA GLU A 325 -12.99 12.20 30.03
C GLU A 325 -11.66 12.21 29.27
N ILE A 326 -11.53 13.01 28.22
CA ILE A 326 -10.39 12.93 27.30
C ILE A 326 -9.72 14.30 27.22
N ASP A 327 -8.46 14.36 27.66
CA ASP A 327 -7.61 15.51 27.41
C ASP A 327 -7.02 15.38 25.98
N ALA A 328 -7.31 16.34 25.10
CA ALA A 328 -6.87 16.32 23.72
C ALA A 328 -6.11 17.60 23.35
N ASP A 329 -4.84 17.44 22.98
CA ASP A 329 -3.97 18.52 22.52
C ASP A 329 -3.75 18.41 21.00
N PRO A 330 -4.25 19.36 20.19
CA PRO A 330 -4.13 19.29 18.75
C PRO A 330 -2.71 19.54 18.22
N TYR A 331 -1.80 20.13 19.01
CA TYR A 331 -0.42 20.39 18.61
C TYR A 331 0.47 19.14 18.67
N MET A 332 0.01 18.10 19.36
CA MET A 332 0.77 16.87 19.60
C MET A 332 0.49 15.79 18.55
N VAL A 333 -0.42 16.02 17.59
CA VAL A 333 -0.87 14.96 16.67
C VAL A 333 -0.85 15.42 15.22
N ASP A 334 0.16 14.96 14.49
CA ASP A 334 0.29 15.12 13.05
C ASP A 334 -0.42 13.99 12.29
N THR A 335 -0.37 12.75 12.76
CA THR A 335 -0.76 11.57 11.96
C THR A 335 -2.24 11.19 12.02
N LYS A 336 -2.96 11.56 13.09
CA LYS A 336 -4.37 11.23 13.33
C LYS A 336 -5.16 12.46 13.83
N PRO A 337 -5.65 13.32 12.92
CA PRO A 337 -6.32 14.56 13.28
C PRO A 337 -7.65 14.34 14.03
N PHE A 338 -8.11 15.38 14.72
CA PHE A 338 -9.45 15.46 15.29
C PHE A 338 -9.96 16.90 15.17
N ALA A 339 -11.27 17.07 15.01
CA ALA A 339 -11.85 18.39 14.77
C ALA A 339 -13.29 18.50 15.25
N ASP A 340 -13.74 19.75 15.45
CA ASP A 340 -15.16 20.08 15.61
C ASP A 340 -15.87 19.97 14.27
N ILE A 341 -16.76 18.99 14.15
CA ILE A 341 -17.57 18.76 12.97
C ILE A 341 -19.02 19.22 13.17
N GLY A 342 -19.35 19.89 14.26
CA GLY A 342 -20.72 20.32 14.59
C GLY A 342 -21.38 21.16 13.49
N LYS A 343 -20.61 21.96 12.76
CA LYS A 343 -21.10 22.74 11.59
C LYS A 343 -21.55 21.87 10.41
N TYR A 344 -20.99 20.67 10.30
CA TYR A 344 -21.27 19.71 9.24
C TYR A 344 -22.17 18.56 9.72
N SER A 345 -22.30 18.42 11.04
CA SER A 345 -23.16 17.43 11.67
C SER A 345 -24.62 17.78 11.45
N LYS A 346 -25.44 16.76 11.24
CA LYS A 346 -26.90 16.88 11.29
C LYS A 346 -27.40 17.34 12.67
N TYR A 347 -26.58 17.19 13.70
CA TYR A 347 -26.90 17.50 15.09
C TYR A 347 -25.95 18.59 15.63
N PRO A 348 -26.07 19.84 15.15
CA PRO A 348 -25.14 20.92 15.51
C PRO A 348 -25.18 21.25 17.00
N ASP A 349 -26.29 20.95 17.68
CA ASP A 349 -26.47 21.18 19.12
C ASP A 349 -25.63 20.22 19.99
N GLU A 350 -25.06 19.15 19.42
CA GLU A 350 -24.28 18.15 20.17
C GLU A 350 -22.81 18.54 20.37
N GLN A 351 -22.35 19.64 19.75
CA GLN A 351 -20.95 20.12 19.79
C GLN A 351 -19.96 18.98 19.51
N GLU A 352 -20.16 18.32 18.37
CA GLU A 352 -19.52 17.06 18.02
C GLU A 352 -18.05 17.24 17.65
N ILE A 353 -17.16 16.71 18.49
CA ILE A 353 -15.73 16.54 18.19
C ILE A 353 -15.50 15.12 17.70
N LEU A 354 -14.98 14.98 16.47
CA LEU A 354 -14.72 13.69 15.83
C LEU A 354 -13.23 13.37 15.82
N PHE A 355 -12.85 12.26 16.45
CA PHE A 355 -11.50 11.70 16.35
C PHE A 355 -11.37 10.75 15.16
N MET A 356 -10.26 10.87 14.43
CA MET A 356 -9.89 9.92 13.39
C MET A 356 -9.74 8.51 13.97
N PHE A 357 -10.17 7.49 13.22
CA PHE A 357 -9.92 6.11 13.61
C PHE A 357 -8.42 5.80 13.63
N GLY A 358 -8.00 4.93 14.55
CA GLY A 358 -6.59 4.67 14.82
C GLY A 358 -5.93 5.70 15.74
N SER A 359 -6.67 6.68 16.26
CA SER A 359 -6.17 7.58 17.32
C SER A 359 -5.75 6.78 18.56
N ILE A 360 -4.62 7.19 19.15
CA ILE A 360 -3.97 6.50 20.27
C ILE A 360 -4.12 7.34 21.54
N PHE A 361 -4.54 6.69 22.62
CA PHE A 361 -4.76 7.31 23.92
C PHE A 361 -4.01 6.55 25.02
N ARG A 362 -3.60 7.27 26.06
CA ARG A 362 -3.08 6.69 27.31
C ARG A 362 -4.15 6.72 28.38
N VAL A 363 -4.33 5.61 29.09
CA VAL A 363 -5.25 5.55 30.23
C VAL A 363 -4.60 6.21 31.44
N ILE A 364 -5.14 7.31 31.91
CA ILE A 364 -4.58 8.08 33.03
C ILE A 364 -5.13 7.57 34.36
N LYS A 365 -6.45 7.41 34.45
CA LYS A 365 -7.10 6.91 35.67
C LYS A 365 -8.46 6.30 35.37
N VAL A 366 -8.83 5.31 36.17
CA VAL A 366 -10.19 4.75 36.19
C VAL A 366 -10.70 4.84 37.62
N TYR A 367 -11.82 5.53 37.82
CA TYR A 367 -12.38 5.80 39.14
C TYR A 367 -13.91 5.81 39.08
N GLN A 368 -14.58 5.69 40.22
CA GLN A 368 -16.04 5.73 40.29
C GLN A 368 -16.47 6.99 41.03
N ASN A 369 -17.37 7.76 40.42
CA ASN A 369 -17.91 8.98 41.01
C ASN A 369 -19.04 8.69 42.01
N THR A 370 -19.40 9.69 42.82
CA THR A 370 -20.42 9.60 43.88
C THR A 370 -21.83 9.23 43.39
N GLN A 371 -22.07 9.26 42.07
CA GLN A 371 -23.32 8.88 41.40
C GLN A 371 -23.32 7.43 40.86
N SER A 372 -22.39 6.57 41.29
CA SER A 372 -22.25 5.17 40.85
C SER A 372 -21.82 4.95 39.39
N MET A 373 -21.56 6.02 38.63
CA MET A 373 -21.00 5.98 37.28
C MET A 373 -19.47 5.86 37.33
N TRP A 374 -18.91 4.99 36.47
CA TRP A 374 -17.46 4.88 36.31
C TRP A 374 -16.96 5.98 35.37
N THR A 375 -15.78 6.51 35.66
CA THR A 375 -15.11 7.51 34.85
C THR A 375 -13.73 7.02 34.46
N VAL A 376 -13.43 7.07 33.16
CA VAL A 376 -12.15 6.70 32.57
C VAL A 376 -11.54 7.97 31.99
N LYS A 377 -10.45 8.43 32.58
CA LYS A 377 -9.71 9.58 32.06
C LYS A 377 -8.62 9.10 31.09
N LEU A 378 -8.63 9.66 29.89
CA LEU A 378 -7.69 9.40 28.81
C LEU A 378 -6.93 10.67 28.45
N SER A 379 -5.71 10.52 27.97
CA SER A 379 -4.97 11.57 27.30
C SER A 379 -4.68 11.14 25.87
N LEU A 380 -4.92 12.00 24.90
CA LEU A 380 -4.44 11.79 23.53
C LEU A 380 -2.91 11.74 23.53
N CYS A 381 -2.33 10.77 22.84
CA CYS A 381 -0.87 10.61 22.80
C CYS A 381 -0.24 11.46 21.70
N ASP A 382 0.96 11.96 21.99
CA ASP A 382 1.85 12.63 21.02
C ASP A 382 2.43 11.60 20.03
N ASP A 383 2.53 11.97 18.75
CA ASP A 383 3.25 11.19 17.74
C ASP A 383 4.74 10.99 18.09
N TYR A 384 5.32 11.87 18.91
CA TYR A 384 6.70 11.78 19.40
C TYR A 384 6.83 11.11 20.78
N ASP A 385 5.75 10.58 21.36
CA ASP A 385 5.81 9.76 22.57
C ASP A 385 6.73 8.54 22.32
N GLN A 386 7.65 8.22 23.24
CA GLN A 386 8.66 7.16 23.05
C GLN A 386 8.07 5.77 22.76
N ASP A 387 6.83 5.50 23.19
CA ASP A 387 6.14 4.24 22.91
C ASP A 387 5.45 4.27 21.53
N VAL A 388 4.99 5.45 21.09
CA VAL A 388 4.37 5.67 19.77
C VAL A 388 5.45 5.79 18.68
N GLU A 389 6.58 6.44 18.96
CA GLU A 389 7.68 6.61 18.01
C GLU A 389 8.25 5.26 17.57
N LYS A 390 8.27 4.24 18.44
CA LYS A 390 8.68 2.88 18.08
C LYS A 390 7.73 2.25 17.04
N VAL A 391 6.42 2.48 17.22
CA VAL A 391 5.38 2.02 16.29
C VAL A 391 5.51 2.76 14.97
N LEU A 392 5.62 4.09 15.01
CA LEU A 392 5.81 4.92 13.82
C LEU A 392 7.12 4.63 13.11
N LYS A 393 8.20 4.30 13.82
CA LYS A 393 9.48 3.87 13.24
C LYS A 393 9.30 2.56 12.49
N TYR A 394 8.66 1.57 13.08
CA TYR A 394 8.35 0.32 12.37
C TYR A 394 7.47 0.58 11.14
N MET A 395 6.44 1.43 11.26
CA MET A 395 5.59 1.84 10.13
C MET A 395 6.42 2.50 9.01
N ARG A 396 7.38 3.38 9.34
CA ARG A 396 8.30 4.02 8.39
C ARG A 396 9.30 3.04 7.77
N GLU A 397 9.72 2.01 8.51
CA GLU A 397 10.60 0.94 8.01
C GLU A 397 9.87 -0.04 7.09
N GLN A 398 8.57 -0.31 7.33
CA GLN A 398 7.75 -1.16 6.46
C GLN A 398 7.19 -0.40 5.25
N ASN A 399 6.80 0.86 5.43
CA ASN A 399 6.29 1.76 4.40
C ASN A 399 7.41 2.75 4.00
N GLU A 400 8.48 2.24 3.39
CA GLU A 400 9.54 3.07 2.79
C GLU A 400 8.93 4.23 1.98
N LYS A 401 9.66 5.35 1.84
CA LYS A 401 9.22 6.67 1.30
C LYS A 401 8.68 6.69 -0.16
N GLY A 402 8.17 5.57 -0.70
CA GLY A 402 7.56 5.45 -2.01
C GLY A 402 6.02 5.45 -1.98
N GLU A 403 5.42 5.45 -3.18
CA GLU A 403 3.96 5.34 -3.35
C GLU A 403 3.44 4.00 -2.84
N THR A 404 2.46 4.03 -1.93
CA THR A 404 1.79 2.82 -1.46
C THR A 404 0.86 2.25 -2.54
N ASN A 405 1.05 0.98 -2.91
CA ASN A 405 0.29 0.31 -3.98
C ASN A 405 -0.31 -1.03 -3.52
N LEU A 406 -0.99 -1.74 -4.44
CA LEU A 406 -1.65 -3.02 -4.16
C LEU A 406 -0.68 -4.14 -3.79
N HIS A 407 0.57 -4.10 -4.26
CA HIS A 407 1.60 -5.08 -3.86
C HIS A 407 2.04 -4.86 -2.41
N THR A 408 2.29 -3.61 -2.01
CA THR A 408 2.60 -3.25 -0.62
C THR A 408 1.45 -3.65 0.32
N LEU A 409 0.20 -3.37 -0.07
CA LEU A 409 -0.99 -3.79 0.69
C LEU A 409 -1.09 -5.32 0.76
N GLY A 410 -0.87 -6.02 -0.35
CA GLY A 410 -0.87 -7.49 -0.40
C GLY A 410 0.14 -8.11 0.56
N LYS A 411 1.36 -7.57 0.61
CA LYS A 411 2.43 -8.03 1.50
C LYS A 411 2.09 -7.81 2.97
N LEU A 412 1.57 -6.63 3.32
CA LEU A 412 1.15 -6.33 4.69
C LEU A 412 0.01 -7.26 5.14
N VAL A 413 -1.00 -7.44 4.29
CA VAL A 413 -2.16 -8.29 4.59
C VAL A 413 -1.77 -9.77 4.71
N TRP A 414 -0.79 -10.21 3.92
CA TRP A 414 -0.21 -11.54 4.06
C TRP A 414 0.55 -11.70 5.38
N GLN A 415 1.37 -10.72 5.79
CA GLN A 415 2.06 -10.73 7.09
C GLN A 415 1.09 -10.76 8.28
N MET A 416 -0.11 -10.18 8.11
CA MET A 416 -1.20 -10.26 9.08
C MET A 416 -1.92 -11.62 9.10
N GLY A 417 -1.58 -12.54 8.18
CA GLY A 417 -2.15 -13.90 8.10
C GLY A 417 -3.41 -14.02 7.23
N TYR A 418 -3.72 -13.04 6.39
CA TYR A 418 -4.91 -13.04 5.52
C TYR A 418 -4.56 -13.45 4.09
N ASP A 419 -4.14 -14.71 3.91
CA ASP A 419 -3.59 -15.25 2.66
C ASP A 419 -4.50 -15.06 1.43
N ASP A 420 -5.80 -15.36 1.55
CA ASP A 420 -6.75 -15.23 0.43
C ASP A 420 -6.95 -13.78 0.01
N LEU A 421 -6.92 -12.86 0.98
CA LEU A 421 -7.06 -11.44 0.71
C LEU A 421 -5.78 -10.86 0.10
N ALA A 422 -4.61 -11.30 0.55
CA ALA A 422 -3.32 -10.97 -0.07
C ALA A 422 -3.28 -11.41 -1.54
N LYS A 423 -3.65 -12.67 -1.83
CA LYS A 423 -3.76 -13.17 -3.22
C LYS A 423 -4.74 -12.36 -4.06
N LYS A 424 -5.87 -11.91 -3.49
CA LYS A 424 -6.82 -11.03 -4.18
C LYS A 424 -6.15 -9.71 -4.59
N TYR A 425 -5.36 -9.09 -3.72
CA TYR A 425 -4.66 -7.84 -4.03
C TYR A 425 -3.51 -8.03 -5.01
N TYR A 426 -2.71 -9.09 -4.87
CA TYR A 426 -1.68 -9.44 -5.83
C TYR A 426 -2.25 -9.72 -7.23
N SER A 427 -3.37 -10.43 -7.31
CA SER A 427 -4.04 -10.68 -8.60
C SER A 427 -4.54 -9.40 -9.25
N ARG A 428 -5.10 -8.47 -8.47
CA ARG A 428 -5.49 -7.14 -8.99
C ARG A 428 -4.28 -6.36 -9.51
N PHE A 429 -3.19 -6.36 -8.75
CA PHE A 429 -1.97 -5.67 -9.15
C PHE A 429 -1.40 -6.25 -10.44
N LEU A 430 -1.40 -7.59 -10.61
CA LEU A 430 -1.01 -8.25 -11.86
C LEU A 430 -1.85 -7.84 -13.07
N GLU A 431 -3.11 -7.44 -12.89
CA GLU A 431 -3.95 -6.95 -13.98
C GLU A 431 -3.59 -5.52 -14.39
N ASP A 432 -3.02 -4.73 -13.47
CA ASP A 432 -2.59 -3.35 -13.71
C ASP A 432 -1.20 -3.28 -14.39
N LEU A 433 -0.39 -4.35 -14.30
CA LEU A 433 0.97 -4.43 -14.86
C LEU A 433 0.97 -4.82 -16.36
N GLN A 434 1.81 -4.15 -17.16
CA GLN A 434 2.02 -4.48 -18.58
C GLN A 434 2.60 -5.89 -18.75
N PRO A 435 2.31 -6.63 -19.85
CA PRO A 435 2.74 -8.02 -20.01
C PRO A 435 4.25 -8.27 -19.90
N ASP A 436 5.08 -7.29 -20.25
CA ASP A 436 6.55 -7.30 -20.19
C ASP A 436 7.12 -6.71 -18.88
N ASP A 437 6.25 -6.27 -17.96
CA ASP A 437 6.66 -5.66 -16.71
C ASP A 437 7.27 -6.70 -15.76
N ILE A 438 8.45 -6.38 -15.24
CA ILE A 438 9.25 -7.27 -14.42
C ILE A 438 8.64 -7.59 -13.06
N LEU A 439 7.83 -6.66 -12.54
CA LEU A 439 7.10 -6.84 -11.29
C LEU A 439 6.09 -7.97 -11.39
N ARG A 440 5.67 -8.39 -12.60
CA ARG A 440 4.81 -9.57 -12.76
C ARG A 440 5.47 -10.83 -12.23
N SER A 441 6.77 -10.96 -12.41
CA SER A 441 7.52 -12.11 -11.91
C SER A 441 7.58 -12.11 -10.38
N VAL A 442 7.82 -10.94 -9.77
CA VAL A 442 7.83 -10.74 -8.31
C VAL A 442 6.47 -11.11 -7.71
N VAL A 443 5.38 -10.60 -8.29
CA VAL A 443 4.03 -10.85 -7.77
C VAL A 443 3.62 -12.31 -7.96
N CYS A 444 3.98 -12.94 -9.09
CA CYS A 444 3.77 -14.38 -9.29
C CYS A 444 4.54 -15.21 -8.25
N GLN A 445 5.76 -14.80 -7.90
CA GLN A 445 6.57 -15.46 -6.87
C GLN A 445 5.92 -15.36 -5.49
N ASP A 446 5.40 -14.18 -5.12
CA ASP A 446 4.71 -13.96 -3.85
C ASP A 446 3.45 -14.84 -3.76
N ILE A 447 2.63 -14.91 -4.82
CA ILE A 447 1.46 -15.80 -4.86
C ILE A 447 1.88 -17.27 -4.76
N ALA A 448 2.94 -17.69 -5.47
CA ALA A 448 3.44 -19.06 -5.40
C ALA A 448 3.90 -19.44 -3.98
N LEU A 449 4.49 -18.49 -3.26
CA LEU A 449 4.93 -18.67 -1.87
C LEU A 449 3.74 -18.81 -0.91
N ILE A 450 2.69 -18.00 -1.07
CA ILE A 450 1.44 -18.15 -0.30
C ILE A 450 0.79 -19.52 -0.54
N GLU A 451 0.66 -19.95 -1.80
CA GLU A 451 0.07 -21.25 -2.14
C GLU A 451 0.92 -22.41 -1.59
N SER A 452 2.24 -22.28 -1.59
CA SER A 452 3.16 -23.25 -1.00
C SER A 452 2.98 -23.36 0.52
N GLN A 453 2.89 -22.23 1.23
CA GLN A 453 2.62 -22.19 2.67
C GLN A 453 1.27 -22.84 3.02
N ASN A 454 0.27 -22.65 2.16
CA ASN A 454 -1.05 -23.27 2.27
C ASN A 454 -1.10 -24.75 1.83
N ARG A 455 0.06 -25.36 1.48
CA ARG A 455 0.20 -26.74 0.99
C ARG A 455 -0.56 -27.01 -0.31
N ALA A 456 -0.91 -25.98 -1.05
CA ALA A 456 -1.51 -26.05 -2.38
C ALA A 456 -0.40 -26.13 -3.45
N TYR A 457 0.42 -27.17 -3.38
CA TYR A 457 1.64 -27.29 -4.18
C TYR A 457 1.40 -27.27 -5.70
N ASN A 458 0.27 -27.79 -6.17
CA ASN A 458 -0.08 -27.73 -7.59
C ASN A 458 -0.31 -26.28 -8.05
N ASN A 459 -1.07 -25.50 -7.30
CA ASN A 459 -1.28 -24.07 -7.58
C ASN A 459 0.03 -23.30 -7.47
N SER A 460 0.83 -23.58 -6.44
CA SER A 460 2.16 -23.00 -6.27
C SER A 460 3.06 -23.26 -7.49
N MET A 461 3.04 -24.49 -8.02
CA MET A 461 3.78 -24.85 -9.23
C MET A 461 3.25 -24.11 -10.47
N GLU A 462 1.94 -23.98 -10.63
CA GLU A 462 1.35 -23.19 -11.73
C GLU A 462 1.79 -21.72 -11.68
N TRP A 463 1.81 -21.11 -10.49
CA TRP A 463 2.30 -19.74 -10.32
C TRP A 463 3.81 -19.62 -10.52
N LYS A 464 4.59 -20.64 -10.14
CA LYS A 464 6.01 -20.71 -10.45
C LYS A 464 6.26 -20.84 -11.95
N LEU A 465 5.41 -21.57 -12.67
CA LEU A 465 5.46 -21.63 -14.14
C LEU A 465 5.12 -20.27 -14.75
N LYS A 466 4.08 -19.56 -14.28
CA LYS A 466 3.76 -18.19 -14.73
C LYS A 466 4.89 -17.20 -14.44
N GLU A 467 5.56 -17.33 -13.29
CA GLU A 467 6.78 -16.57 -12.99
C GLU A 467 7.86 -16.85 -14.03
N LEU A 468 8.14 -18.12 -14.33
CA LEU A 468 9.13 -18.51 -15.35
C LEU A 468 8.72 -18.07 -16.76
N GLU A 469 7.44 -18.13 -17.11
CA GLU A 469 6.89 -17.64 -18.38
C GLU A 469 7.06 -16.12 -18.50
N SER A 470 6.77 -15.35 -17.43
CA SER A 470 7.01 -13.89 -17.42
C SER A 470 8.50 -13.56 -17.54
N LYS A 471 9.36 -14.36 -16.91
CA LYS A 471 10.81 -14.30 -17.06
C LYS A 471 11.25 -14.66 -18.48
N GLN A 472 10.59 -15.63 -19.12
CA GLN A 472 10.88 -16.07 -20.49
C GLN A 472 10.31 -15.15 -21.58
N THR A 473 9.17 -14.48 -21.38
CA THR A 473 8.67 -13.47 -22.33
C THR A 473 9.62 -12.28 -22.42
N ASN A 474 10.33 -11.97 -21.33
CA ASN A 474 11.44 -11.00 -21.33
C ASN A 474 12.71 -11.52 -22.04
N ILE A 475 12.88 -12.84 -22.16
CA ILE A 475 14.01 -13.49 -22.87
C ILE A 475 13.67 -13.75 -24.36
N SER A 476 12.40 -13.98 -24.71
CA SER A 476 11.97 -14.54 -26.00
C SER A 476 11.27 -13.55 -26.94
N SER A 477 10.91 -12.35 -26.48
CA SER A 477 10.34 -11.30 -27.33
C SER A 477 11.38 -10.36 -27.96
N ASP A 478 12.65 -10.46 -27.58
CA ASP A 478 13.77 -9.78 -28.24
C ASP A 478 15.03 -10.62 -28.05
N SER A 479 15.68 -11.03 -29.14
CA SER A 479 17.06 -11.57 -29.08
C SER A 479 18.09 -10.51 -28.64
N ASP A 480 17.64 -9.30 -28.30
CA ASP A 480 18.41 -8.14 -27.86
C ASP A 480 18.39 -8.02 -26.33
N ILE A 481 19.24 -8.82 -25.69
CA ILE A 481 19.59 -8.73 -24.26
C ILE A 481 20.34 -7.42 -23.92
N SER A 482 20.66 -6.58 -24.92
CA SER A 482 21.18 -5.22 -24.70
C SER A 482 20.08 -4.21 -24.33
N ARG A 483 18.80 -4.60 -24.34
CA ARG A 483 17.70 -3.73 -23.88
C ARG A 483 17.54 -3.82 -22.36
N VAL A 484 17.73 -2.68 -21.72
CA VAL A 484 17.33 -2.41 -20.33
C VAL A 484 15.88 -2.88 -20.15
N PRO A 485 15.56 -3.67 -19.10
CA PRO A 485 14.19 -4.12 -18.88
C PRO A 485 13.25 -2.93 -18.71
N THR A 486 12.00 -3.10 -19.14
CA THR A 486 10.92 -2.17 -18.84
C THR A 486 10.72 -2.15 -17.31
N ILE A 487 11.09 -1.07 -16.64
CA ILE A 487 10.99 -0.97 -15.18
C ILE A 487 9.86 0.00 -14.83
N HIS A 488 8.84 -0.51 -14.14
CA HIS A 488 7.72 0.32 -13.70
C HIS A 488 8.21 1.47 -12.79
N PRO A 489 7.67 2.70 -12.90
CA PRO A 489 8.03 3.82 -12.01
C PRO A 489 7.77 3.53 -10.52
N ALA A 490 6.88 2.58 -10.21
CA ALA A 490 6.63 2.14 -8.84
C ALA A 490 7.59 1.06 -8.34
N ALA A 491 8.44 0.48 -9.20
CA ALA A 491 9.43 -0.51 -8.78
C ALA A 491 10.40 0.08 -7.76
N ARG A 492 10.77 -0.72 -6.77
CA ARG A 492 11.79 -0.39 -5.76
C ARG A 492 12.80 -1.51 -5.70
N TRP A 493 13.96 -1.23 -5.11
CA TRP A 493 14.98 -2.25 -4.89
C TRP A 493 15.16 -2.45 -3.40
N ALA A 494 15.50 -3.68 -3.01
CA ALA A 494 15.88 -4.03 -1.66
C ALA A 494 16.94 -3.04 -1.17
N ARG A 495 16.78 -2.53 0.05
CA ARG A 495 17.72 -1.57 0.62
C ARG A 495 19.13 -2.15 0.80
N ASN A 496 19.19 -3.42 1.18
CA ASN A 496 20.44 -4.13 1.39
C ASN A 496 20.87 -4.82 0.09
N GLY A 497 22.06 -4.47 -0.38
CA GLY A 497 22.74 -5.15 -1.47
C GLY A 497 23.33 -6.49 -1.03
N ILE A 498 23.42 -7.40 -1.99
CA ILE A 498 24.08 -8.69 -1.87
C ILE A 498 25.39 -8.58 -2.63
N THR A 499 26.53 -8.86 -1.99
CA THR A 499 27.82 -8.89 -2.69
C THR A 499 27.88 -10.12 -3.57
N ILE A 500 28.03 -9.93 -4.88
CA ILE A 500 28.04 -11.00 -5.89
C ILE A 500 29.43 -11.26 -6.48
N ALA A 501 30.35 -10.30 -6.36
CA ALA A 501 31.74 -10.45 -6.75
C ALA A 501 32.63 -9.55 -5.89
N GLY A 502 33.85 -10.00 -5.59
CA GLY A 502 34.77 -9.31 -4.70
C GLY A 502 34.32 -9.38 -3.23
N GLY A 503 34.66 -8.34 -2.44
CA GLY A 503 34.29 -8.23 -1.03
C GLY A 503 35.09 -9.10 -0.05
N HIS A 504 36.06 -9.88 -0.54
CA HIS A 504 36.96 -10.72 0.27
C HIS A 504 38.36 -10.09 0.42
N GLY A 505 38.40 -8.76 0.54
CA GLY A 505 39.63 -7.96 0.59
C GLY A 505 40.15 -7.54 -0.78
N VAL A 506 41.31 -6.88 -0.76
CA VAL A 506 41.94 -6.28 -1.95
C VAL A 506 43.07 -7.17 -2.43
N GLY A 507 43.04 -7.56 -3.71
CA GLY A 507 44.12 -8.33 -4.30
C GLY A 507 43.79 -8.93 -5.65
N LYS A 508 44.61 -9.91 -6.06
CA LYS A 508 44.55 -10.60 -7.36
C LYS A 508 43.94 -12.00 -7.29
N ALA A 509 43.53 -12.45 -6.11
CA ALA A 509 42.87 -13.75 -5.97
C ALA A 509 41.57 -13.78 -6.80
N LEU A 510 41.07 -14.98 -7.08
CA LEU A 510 39.91 -15.15 -7.95
C LEU A 510 38.59 -14.71 -7.29
N ASP A 511 38.55 -14.62 -5.96
CA ASP A 511 37.45 -14.08 -5.14
C ASP A 511 37.63 -12.57 -4.82
N GLN A 512 38.70 -11.94 -5.33
CA GLN A 512 39.05 -10.55 -5.04
C GLN A 512 38.97 -9.67 -6.30
N LEU A 513 38.59 -8.41 -6.07
CA LEU A 513 38.65 -7.34 -7.06
C LEU A 513 39.51 -6.20 -6.48
N TYR A 514 40.02 -5.34 -7.35
CA TYR A 514 40.70 -4.12 -6.95
C TYR A 514 40.29 -2.94 -7.83
N LEU A 515 39.46 -2.07 -7.23
CA LEU A 515 38.86 -0.89 -7.86
C LEU A 515 38.08 -1.24 -9.14
N PRO A 516 37.10 -2.17 -9.07
CA PRO A 516 36.30 -2.53 -10.24
C PRO A 516 35.56 -1.31 -10.78
N ASP A 517 35.52 -1.15 -12.10
CA ASP A 517 34.98 0.05 -12.76
C ASP A 517 33.78 -0.33 -13.65
N GLY A 518 34.00 -0.71 -14.90
CA GLY A 518 32.95 -1.16 -15.82
C GLY A 518 32.39 -2.55 -15.50
N LEU A 519 31.11 -2.74 -15.81
CA LEU A 519 30.35 -3.96 -15.58
C LEU A 519 29.32 -4.17 -16.68
N ILE A 520 29.19 -5.42 -17.15
CA ILE A 520 28.07 -5.85 -18.00
C ILE A 520 27.53 -7.21 -17.55
N ILE A 521 26.28 -7.47 -17.88
CA ILE A 521 25.60 -8.74 -17.58
C ILE A 521 25.17 -9.35 -18.90
N ASP A 522 25.55 -10.61 -19.13
CA ASP A 522 25.07 -11.38 -20.27
C ASP A 522 23.71 -12.05 -19.96
N GLY A 523 23.00 -12.52 -20.98
CA GLY A 523 21.63 -13.01 -20.85
C GLY A 523 21.48 -14.30 -20.06
N ASP A 524 22.58 -15.02 -19.85
CA ASP A 524 22.64 -16.18 -18.95
C ASP A 524 22.85 -15.78 -17.48
N GLY A 525 23.00 -14.48 -17.19
CA GLY A 525 23.29 -13.94 -15.87
C GLY A 525 24.78 -13.87 -15.53
N THR A 526 25.68 -14.16 -16.47
CA THR A 526 27.13 -14.00 -16.24
C THR A 526 27.48 -12.52 -16.13
N VAL A 527 28.16 -12.18 -15.04
CA VAL A 527 28.59 -10.82 -14.69
C VAL A 527 30.04 -10.65 -15.11
N TYR A 528 30.33 -9.78 -16.08
CA TYR A 528 31.68 -9.47 -16.54
C TYR A 528 32.14 -8.11 -16.01
N ILE A 529 33.28 -8.08 -15.34
CA ILE A 529 33.76 -6.93 -14.57
C ILE A 529 35.14 -6.51 -15.07
N ALA A 530 35.31 -5.21 -15.32
CA ALA A 530 36.62 -4.61 -15.51
C ALA A 530 37.30 -4.40 -14.16
N ASP A 531 38.24 -5.28 -13.82
CA ASP A 531 39.04 -5.23 -12.60
C ASP A 531 40.23 -4.29 -12.83
N TRP A 532 39.92 -2.99 -12.78
CA TRP A 532 40.74 -1.90 -13.31
C TRP A 532 42.19 -1.93 -12.83
N TRP A 533 42.44 -2.07 -11.52
CA TRP A 533 43.82 -2.04 -11.00
C TRP A 533 44.59 -3.34 -11.25
N ASN A 534 43.89 -4.46 -11.41
CA ASN A 534 44.49 -5.76 -11.67
C ASN A 534 44.71 -6.03 -13.16
N ASN A 535 44.35 -5.09 -14.05
CA ASN A 535 44.57 -5.17 -15.49
C ASN A 535 43.94 -6.40 -16.14
N ARG A 536 42.71 -6.75 -15.72
CA ARG A 536 42.00 -7.94 -16.20
C ARG A 536 40.50 -7.72 -16.30
N ILE A 537 39.87 -8.53 -17.14
CA ILE A 537 38.42 -8.72 -17.17
C ILE A 537 38.11 -10.04 -16.48
N MET A 538 37.23 -10.01 -15.49
CA MET A 538 36.79 -11.17 -14.74
C MET A 538 35.33 -11.49 -15.04
N ALA A 539 34.95 -12.77 -14.94
CA ALA A 539 33.56 -13.20 -15.02
C ALA A 539 33.15 -13.97 -13.76
N TRP A 540 31.93 -13.70 -13.29
CA TRP A 540 31.25 -14.45 -12.22
C TRP A 540 29.91 -14.97 -12.74
N THR A 541 29.59 -16.23 -12.40
CA THR A 541 28.23 -16.76 -12.61
C THR A 541 27.49 -16.90 -11.28
N ASN A 542 26.16 -17.00 -11.34
CA ASN A 542 25.33 -17.02 -10.14
C ASN A 542 25.73 -18.13 -9.15
N ASN A 543 25.99 -17.72 -7.90
CA ASN A 543 26.40 -18.55 -6.75
C ASN A 543 27.87 -19.00 -6.72
N GLU A 544 28.73 -18.55 -7.65
CA GLU A 544 30.16 -18.80 -7.54
C GLU A 544 30.80 -17.87 -6.51
N THR A 545 31.67 -18.43 -5.67
CA THR A 545 32.46 -17.66 -4.69
C THR A 545 33.75 -17.08 -5.29
N GLU A 546 34.21 -17.65 -6.41
CA GLU A 546 35.41 -17.25 -7.15
C GLU A 546 35.05 -16.99 -8.61
N GLY A 547 35.66 -15.96 -9.20
CA GLY A 547 35.50 -15.63 -10.61
C GLY A 547 36.53 -16.32 -11.49
N ARG A 548 36.40 -16.13 -12.80
CA ARG A 548 37.37 -16.58 -13.81
C ARG A 548 37.93 -15.41 -14.60
N ILE A 549 39.21 -15.46 -14.91
CA ILE A 549 39.86 -14.48 -15.79
C ILE A 549 39.39 -14.74 -17.22
N VAL A 550 38.88 -13.69 -17.88
CA VAL A 550 38.43 -13.73 -19.27
C VAL A 550 39.50 -13.15 -20.20
N VAL A 551 40.09 -12.03 -19.82
CA VAL A 551 41.15 -11.32 -20.57
C VAL A 551 42.13 -10.69 -19.58
N GLY A 552 43.44 -10.70 -19.87
CA GLY A 552 44.48 -10.04 -19.07
C GLY A 552 45.21 -10.95 -18.05
N GLU A 553 46.01 -10.33 -17.16
CA GLU A 553 46.83 -10.94 -16.08
C GLU A 553 48.08 -11.77 -16.48
N ASN A 554 48.06 -12.36 -17.67
CA ASN A 554 49.11 -13.11 -18.36
C ASN A 554 49.55 -14.48 -17.80
N LYS A 555 49.65 -15.45 -18.72
CA LYS A 555 50.77 -16.40 -18.66
C LYS A 555 51.75 -16.27 -19.83
N TYR A 556 51.33 -16.20 -21.10
CA TYR A 556 52.26 -15.94 -22.22
C TYR A 556 51.58 -15.27 -23.41
N ASP A 557 52.02 -14.03 -23.65
CA ASP A 557 51.28 -12.90 -24.18
C ASP A 557 51.66 -12.50 -25.60
N PHE A 558 50.82 -11.67 -26.23
CA PHE A 558 51.32 -10.58 -27.07
C PHE A 558 50.57 -9.24 -26.96
N GLU A 559 49.53 -9.07 -26.12
CA GLU A 559 48.84 -7.77 -25.92
C GLU A 559 48.16 -7.61 -24.53
N GLU A 560 48.95 -7.49 -23.44
CA GLU A 560 48.44 -7.23 -22.07
C GLU A 560 47.53 -5.97 -21.97
N LEU A 561 46.41 -6.11 -21.25
CA LEU A 561 45.56 -5.00 -20.82
C LEU A 561 46.31 -4.11 -19.82
N PHE A 562 45.95 -2.82 -19.76
CA PHE A 562 46.40 -1.92 -18.70
C PHE A 562 45.28 -0.96 -18.35
N GLN A 563 44.80 -1.07 -17.11
CA GLN A 563 43.72 -0.23 -16.57
C GLN A 563 42.44 -0.27 -17.43
N PRO A 564 41.85 -1.46 -17.69
CA PRO A 564 40.62 -1.55 -18.47
C PRO A 564 39.49 -0.84 -17.72
N SER A 565 38.87 0.15 -18.35
CA SER A 565 37.85 1.00 -17.71
C SER A 565 36.44 0.48 -17.90
N ASP A 566 36.15 -0.07 -19.09
CA ASP A 566 34.81 -0.52 -19.44
C ASP A 566 34.86 -1.61 -20.54
N LEU A 567 33.76 -2.33 -20.70
CA LEU A 567 33.62 -3.40 -21.67
C LEU A 567 32.18 -3.54 -22.17
N VAL A 568 32.02 -4.02 -23.41
CA VAL A 568 30.72 -4.39 -23.98
C VAL A 568 30.83 -5.69 -24.76
N ILE A 569 29.71 -6.41 -24.90
CA ILE A 569 29.63 -7.62 -25.73
C ILE A 569 29.00 -7.25 -27.07
N ASP A 570 29.75 -7.46 -28.15
CA ASP A 570 29.20 -7.47 -29.51
C ASP A 570 28.73 -8.90 -29.82
N LYS A 571 27.42 -9.12 -29.69
CA LYS A 571 26.79 -10.43 -29.93
C LYS A 571 26.78 -10.82 -31.41
N ILE A 572 26.78 -9.85 -32.32
CA ILE A 572 26.79 -10.09 -33.77
C ILE A 572 28.13 -10.70 -34.18
N GLN A 573 29.23 -10.18 -33.63
CA GLN A 573 30.58 -10.64 -33.93
C GLN A 573 31.10 -11.67 -32.93
N ASN A 574 30.34 -11.92 -31.85
CA ASN A 574 30.69 -12.79 -30.72
C ASN A 574 32.08 -12.45 -30.14
N CYS A 575 32.23 -11.20 -29.71
CA CYS A 575 33.48 -10.67 -29.18
C CYS A 575 33.24 -9.66 -28.05
N PHE A 576 34.22 -9.51 -27.16
CA PHE A 576 34.28 -8.40 -26.22
C PHE A 576 34.93 -7.19 -26.89
N ILE A 577 34.41 -6.01 -26.61
CA ILE A 577 35.07 -4.75 -26.91
C ILE A 577 35.45 -4.12 -25.57
N ILE A 578 36.73 -3.82 -25.37
CA ILE A 578 37.28 -3.39 -24.08
C ILE A 578 37.97 -2.05 -24.26
N SER A 579 37.66 -1.11 -23.36
CA SER A 579 38.36 0.16 -23.24
C SER A 579 39.63 -0.07 -22.44
N ASP A 580 40.76 -0.17 -23.12
CA ASP A 580 42.08 -0.37 -22.54
C ASP A 580 42.70 1.01 -22.25
N ASN A 581 42.11 1.71 -21.28
CA ASN A 581 42.33 3.13 -21.00
C ASN A 581 43.81 3.46 -20.80
N GLY A 582 44.52 2.66 -20.00
CA GLY A 582 45.93 2.89 -19.72
C GLY A 582 46.83 2.74 -20.95
N LYS A 583 46.43 1.94 -21.95
CA LYS A 583 47.12 1.85 -23.26
C LYS A 583 46.59 2.85 -24.29
N ARG A 584 45.58 3.66 -23.95
CA ARG A 584 44.95 4.65 -24.83
C ARG A 584 44.41 4.04 -26.13
N ARG A 585 43.70 2.93 -26.00
CA ARG A 585 43.12 2.20 -27.13
C ARG A 585 41.82 1.49 -26.75
N VAL A 586 41.03 1.16 -27.76
CA VAL A 586 39.91 0.23 -27.65
C VAL A 586 40.26 -1.02 -28.42
N ILE A 587 40.18 -2.17 -27.76
CA ILE A 587 40.48 -3.47 -28.34
C ILE A 587 39.22 -4.30 -28.52
N ARG A 588 39.25 -5.17 -29.52
CA ARG A 588 38.27 -6.21 -29.75
C ARG A 588 38.90 -7.57 -29.47
N TYR A 589 38.24 -8.39 -28.67
CA TYR A 589 38.71 -9.69 -28.23
C TYR A 589 37.70 -10.79 -28.59
N SER A 590 38.08 -11.72 -29.45
CA SER A 590 37.20 -12.80 -29.94
C SER A 590 36.85 -13.79 -28.83
N CYS A 591 35.57 -14.17 -28.72
CA CYS A 591 35.11 -15.20 -27.77
C CYS A 591 35.25 -16.64 -28.30
N LYS A 592 35.74 -16.83 -29.54
CA LYS A 592 35.95 -18.17 -30.12
C LYS A 592 37.22 -18.80 -29.55
N ASN A 593 37.09 -19.99 -28.95
CA ASN A 593 38.13 -20.83 -28.33
C ASN A 593 39.23 -21.33 -29.28
N ASP A 594 39.71 -20.52 -30.21
CA ASP A 594 40.89 -20.84 -31.01
C ASP A 594 42.13 -20.22 -30.35
N ILE A 595 43.17 -21.03 -30.21
CA ILE A 595 44.47 -20.73 -29.59
C ILE A 595 45.24 -19.61 -30.34
N SER A 596 44.63 -19.03 -31.38
CA SER A 596 45.08 -17.91 -32.20
C SER A 596 44.12 -16.71 -32.19
N ALA A 597 43.25 -16.55 -31.18
CA ALA A 597 42.35 -15.41 -31.05
C ALA A 597 43.12 -14.11 -30.76
N CYS A 598 43.58 -13.43 -31.83
CA CYS A 598 44.25 -12.15 -31.75
C CYS A 598 43.28 -11.06 -31.26
N ALA A 599 43.68 -10.33 -30.21
CA ALA A 599 43.09 -9.02 -29.93
C ALA A 599 43.35 -8.10 -31.14
N GLU A 600 42.33 -7.36 -31.57
CA GLU A 600 42.45 -6.36 -32.63
C GLU A 600 42.26 -4.97 -32.02
N THR A 601 43.24 -4.09 -32.17
CA THR A 601 43.05 -2.67 -31.81
C THR A 601 42.13 -2.03 -32.86
N ILE A 602 40.91 -1.67 -32.45
CA ILE A 602 39.90 -1.03 -33.32
C ILE A 602 39.94 0.50 -33.23
N MET A 603 40.46 1.03 -32.11
CA MET A 603 40.78 2.44 -31.95
C MET A 603 42.09 2.62 -31.20
N ASP A 604 42.94 3.49 -31.72
CA ASP A 604 44.22 3.88 -31.16
C ASP A 604 44.25 5.37 -30.81
N ASN A 605 45.16 5.74 -29.90
CA ASN A 605 45.37 7.10 -29.40
C ASN A 605 44.06 7.78 -28.93
N ILE A 606 43.25 7.03 -28.19
CA ILE A 606 42.02 7.49 -27.57
C ILE A 606 42.09 7.21 -26.08
N LEU A 607 41.90 8.24 -25.26
CA LEU A 607 41.79 8.05 -23.82
C LEU A 607 40.32 7.73 -23.51
N SER A 608 39.93 6.47 -23.74
CA SER A 608 38.53 6.04 -23.64
C SER A 608 38.13 5.67 -22.22
N TRP A 609 36.91 5.97 -21.80
CA TRP A 609 36.38 5.51 -20.52
C TRP A 609 35.20 4.54 -20.70
N GLY A 610 34.00 5.05 -20.94
CA GLY A 610 32.79 4.27 -21.18
C GLY A 610 32.59 3.90 -22.65
N LEU A 611 32.00 2.71 -22.85
CA LEU A 611 31.67 2.11 -24.14
C LEU A 611 30.18 1.75 -24.20
N THR A 612 29.57 1.87 -25.38
CA THR A 612 28.26 1.25 -25.64
C THR A 612 28.11 0.86 -27.11
N ILE A 613 27.26 -0.11 -27.40
CA ILE A 613 27.00 -0.60 -28.76
C ILE A 613 25.51 -0.53 -29.05
N ASP A 614 25.14 -0.02 -30.23
CA ASP A 614 23.73 -0.04 -30.66
C ASP A 614 23.35 -1.38 -31.31
N ASP A 615 22.06 -1.55 -31.56
CA ASP A 615 21.45 -2.71 -32.23
C ASP A 615 22.02 -2.98 -33.64
N GLN A 616 22.62 -1.97 -34.27
CA GLN A 616 23.28 -2.07 -35.57
C GLN A 616 24.77 -2.45 -35.47
N GLY A 617 25.30 -2.62 -34.25
CA GLY A 617 26.71 -2.90 -34.01
C GLY A 617 27.64 -1.67 -34.14
N SER A 618 27.09 -0.45 -34.10
CA SER A 618 27.89 0.78 -34.06
C SER A 618 28.40 0.99 -32.64
N LEU A 619 29.72 1.17 -32.50
CA LEU A 619 30.38 1.37 -31.22
C LEU A 619 30.45 2.86 -30.89
N TYR A 620 30.03 3.24 -29.69
CA TYR A 620 30.14 4.60 -29.17
C TYR A 620 31.15 4.61 -28.02
N VAL A 621 32.05 5.58 -28.05
CA VAL A 621 33.19 5.68 -27.14
C VAL A 621 33.29 7.10 -26.62
N THR A 622 33.39 7.25 -25.31
CA THR A 622 33.74 8.53 -24.68
C THR A 622 35.25 8.76 -24.79
N ASP A 623 35.68 9.95 -25.22
CA ASP A 623 37.08 10.37 -25.23
C ASP A 623 37.26 11.46 -24.16
N ILE A 624 37.84 11.08 -23.02
CA ILE A 624 37.97 12.00 -21.87
C ILE A 624 38.96 13.12 -22.13
N GLU A 625 39.96 12.91 -23.00
CA GLU A 625 40.98 13.90 -23.33
C GLU A 625 40.42 14.97 -24.28
N LYS A 626 39.58 14.55 -25.23
CA LYS A 626 38.94 15.47 -26.18
C LYS A 626 37.60 16.03 -25.71
N HIS A 627 37.07 15.50 -24.60
CA HIS A 627 35.76 15.88 -24.06
C HIS A 627 34.63 15.71 -25.10
N GLU A 628 34.58 14.54 -25.73
CA GLU A 628 33.61 14.25 -26.78
C GLU A 628 33.22 12.77 -26.78
N VAL A 629 32.17 12.46 -27.53
CA VAL A 629 31.76 11.09 -27.84
C VAL A 629 31.97 10.83 -29.31
N GLN A 630 32.69 9.75 -29.64
CA GLN A 630 32.91 9.28 -30.99
C GLN A 630 32.06 8.04 -31.27
N CYS A 631 31.41 8.01 -32.43
CA CYS A 631 30.77 6.82 -32.98
C CYS A 631 31.67 6.19 -34.04
N TYR A 632 31.78 4.87 -34.01
CA TYR A 632 32.54 4.05 -34.94
C TYR A 632 31.61 3.06 -35.60
N ARG A 633 31.51 3.17 -36.92
CA ARG A 633 30.71 2.28 -37.75
C ARG A 633 31.60 1.60 -38.79
N LYS A 634 31.48 0.27 -38.87
CA LYS A 634 32.14 -0.55 -39.88
C LYS A 634 31.16 -0.82 -41.02
N GLU A 635 31.33 -0.15 -42.16
CA GLU A 635 30.48 -0.39 -43.34
C GLU A 635 30.96 -1.60 -44.16
N GLU A 636 30.07 -2.17 -45.01
CA GLU A 636 30.30 -3.40 -45.81
C GLU A 636 31.57 -3.39 -46.68
N LYS A 637 32.15 -2.21 -46.95
CA LYS A 637 33.39 -2.04 -47.73
C LYS A 637 34.65 -1.81 -46.89
N MET A 638 34.65 -2.15 -45.60
CA MET A 638 35.77 -1.84 -44.67
C MET A 638 36.07 -0.34 -44.55
N VAL A 639 35.10 0.52 -44.92
CA VAL A 639 35.19 1.95 -44.66
C VAL A 639 34.83 2.16 -43.20
N ILE A 640 35.81 2.66 -42.45
CA ILE A 640 35.66 3.02 -41.05
C ILE A 640 35.28 4.50 -41.02
N THR A 641 34.08 4.80 -40.55
CA THR A 641 33.66 6.19 -40.33
C THR A 641 33.68 6.46 -38.83
N ARG A 642 34.55 7.39 -38.41
CA ARG A 642 34.52 7.97 -37.05
C ARG A 642 33.80 9.32 -37.12
N THR A 643 32.74 9.48 -36.35
CA THR A 643 31.99 10.74 -36.26
C THR A 643 31.86 11.19 -34.81
N ILE A 644 31.94 12.50 -34.58
CA ILE A 644 31.62 13.08 -33.28
C ILE A 644 30.10 13.18 -33.19
N VAL A 645 29.53 12.63 -32.13
CA VAL A 645 28.08 12.52 -31.95
C VAL A 645 27.55 13.23 -30.70
N ALA A 646 28.44 13.58 -29.76
CA ALA A 646 28.16 14.50 -28.66
C ALA A 646 29.45 15.24 -28.27
N GLY A 647 29.33 16.50 -27.82
CA GLY A 647 30.47 17.36 -27.54
C GLY A 647 31.19 17.84 -28.81
N GLY A 648 32.53 17.81 -28.80
CA GLY A 648 33.38 18.20 -29.94
C GLY A 648 33.64 19.70 -30.09
N ASN A 649 33.17 20.52 -29.14
CA ASN A 649 33.38 21.97 -29.12
C ASN A 649 34.33 22.41 -27.99
N GLY A 650 35.26 21.51 -27.61
CA GLY A 650 36.19 21.70 -26.51
C GLY A 650 35.56 21.50 -25.13
N GLN A 651 36.42 21.60 -24.10
CA GLN A 651 36.02 21.50 -22.69
C GLN A 651 35.14 22.69 -22.29
N GLY A 652 34.03 22.43 -21.60
CA GLY A 652 33.24 23.50 -21.00
C GLY A 652 31.86 23.10 -20.52
N LYS A 653 31.05 24.10 -20.16
CA LYS A 653 29.71 23.95 -19.55
C LYS A 653 28.55 24.27 -20.50
N LEU A 654 28.83 24.76 -21.71
CA LEU A 654 27.77 25.03 -22.69
C LEU A 654 27.06 23.73 -23.08
N ASN A 655 25.85 23.84 -23.61
CA ASN A 655 25.09 22.67 -24.06
C ASN A 655 25.74 21.95 -25.26
N SER A 656 26.63 22.62 -25.98
CA SER A 656 27.45 22.05 -27.06
C SER A 656 28.78 21.43 -26.59
N GLN A 657 29.08 21.53 -25.30
CA GLN A 657 30.37 21.14 -24.69
C GLN A 657 30.18 20.08 -23.61
N LEU A 658 31.24 19.32 -23.37
CA LEU A 658 31.36 18.35 -22.28
C LEU A 658 32.63 18.65 -21.49
N ASN A 659 32.75 18.07 -20.30
CA ASN A 659 33.92 18.15 -19.44
C ASN A 659 34.14 16.79 -18.75
N THR A 660 35.16 16.07 -19.23
CA THR A 660 35.51 14.70 -18.84
C THR A 660 34.30 13.75 -18.88
N PRO A 661 33.68 13.53 -20.07
CA PRO A 661 32.56 12.61 -20.17
C PRO A 661 33.00 11.18 -19.85
N LEU A 662 32.38 10.53 -18.86
CA LEU A 662 32.83 9.19 -18.42
C LEU A 662 32.02 8.05 -19.04
N TYR A 663 30.71 8.00 -18.80
CA TYR A 663 29.86 6.91 -19.26
C TYR A 663 28.86 7.40 -20.29
N ILE A 664 28.41 6.45 -21.11
CA ILE A 664 27.54 6.68 -22.24
C ILE A 664 26.45 5.61 -22.28
N PHE A 665 25.24 6.04 -22.63
CA PHE A 665 24.13 5.14 -22.97
C PHE A 665 23.50 5.61 -24.28
N VAL A 666 23.09 4.67 -25.14
CA VAL A 666 22.39 4.96 -26.39
C VAL A 666 21.05 4.25 -26.36
N ASP A 667 19.96 5.01 -26.48
CA ASP A 667 18.60 4.44 -26.53
C ASP A 667 18.24 3.94 -27.94
N SER A 668 17.07 3.29 -28.07
CA SER A 668 16.56 2.75 -29.34
C SER A 668 16.27 3.82 -30.40
N ASP A 669 16.14 5.09 -30.01
CA ASP A 669 16.00 6.22 -30.94
C ASP A 669 17.37 6.78 -31.37
N HIS A 670 18.46 6.12 -30.97
CA HIS A 670 19.84 6.56 -31.10
C HIS A 670 20.10 7.93 -30.45
N ALA A 671 19.37 8.27 -29.39
CA ALA A 671 19.73 9.40 -28.55
C ALA A 671 20.84 8.98 -27.59
N ILE A 672 21.81 9.86 -27.42
CA ILE A 672 23.02 9.62 -26.64
C ILE A 672 22.91 10.34 -25.31
N TYR A 673 23.02 9.60 -24.23
CA TYR A 673 23.10 10.12 -22.87
C TYR A 673 24.54 10.03 -22.43
N VAL A 674 25.06 11.10 -21.82
CA VAL A 674 26.45 11.18 -21.39
C VAL A 674 26.49 11.69 -19.96
N SER A 675 27.23 11.02 -19.09
CA SER A 675 27.60 11.58 -17.79
C SER A 675 28.73 12.58 -17.97
N ASP A 676 28.37 13.85 -17.90
CA ASP A 676 29.27 14.99 -17.99
C ASP A 676 29.86 15.25 -16.59
N HIS A 677 30.78 14.35 -16.22
CA HIS A 677 31.23 14.12 -14.84
C HIS A 677 31.66 15.39 -14.11
N GLU A 678 32.60 16.16 -14.68
CA GLU A 678 33.14 17.37 -14.06
C GLU A 678 32.15 18.55 -14.05
N ASN A 679 31.08 18.45 -14.83
CA ASN A 679 29.98 19.40 -14.82
C ASN A 679 28.79 18.94 -13.97
N HIS A 680 28.89 17.79 -13.31
CA HIS A 680 27.89 17.25 -12.39
C HIS A 680 26.48 17.13 -12.99
N ARG A 681 26.40 16.69 -14.25
CA ARG A 681 25.15 16.60 -14.99
C ARG A 681 25.11 15.42 -15.93
N VAL A 682 23.90 15.02 -16.33
CA VAL A 682 23.68 14.10 -17.44
C VAL A 682 23.02 14.86 -18.58
N MET A 683 23.59 14.69 -19.77
CA MET A 683 23.18 15.43 -20.97
C MET A 683 22.75 14.45 -22.05
N LYS A 684 21.62 14.74 -22.73
CA LYS A 684 21.03 13.95 -23.82
C LYS A 684 21.23 14.66 -25.16
N TRP A 685 21.83 13.99 -26.14
CA TRP A 685 21.88 14.43 -27.54
C TRP A 685 20.93 13.59 -28.38
N VAL A 686 19.95 14.24 -29.01
CA VAL A 686 19.15 13.60 -30.05
C VAL A 686 20.02 13.41 -31.29
N LYS A 687 19.81 12.32 -32.05
CA LYS A 687 20.57 12.00 -33.26
C LYS A 687 20.71 13.23 -34.19
N GLY A 688 21.95 13.64 -34.44
CA GLY A 688 22.29 14.78 -35.31
C GLY A 688 22.15 16.17 -34.67
N ALA A 689 21.81 16.26 -33.39
CA ALA A 689 21.76 17.53 -32.66
C ALA A 689 23.16 18.14 -32.49
N LYS A 690 23.23 19.47 -32.52
CA LYS A 690 24.47 20.23 -32.27
C LYS A 690 24.69 20.57 -30.80
N GLU A 691 23.64 20.48 -29.99
CA GLU A 691 23.62 20.80 -28.57
C GLU A 691 22.85 19.71 -27.83
N GLY A 692 23.25 19.45 -26.59
CA GLY A 692 22.61 18.52 -25.69
C GLY A 692 21.52 19.18 -24.85
N ILE A 693 20.66 18.35 -24.29
CA ILE A 693 19.56 18.71 -23.41
C ILE A 693 19.95 18.21 -22.01
N LEU A 694 19.90 19.10 -21.01
CA LEU A 694 20.05 18.70 -19.61
C LEU A 694 18.89 17.80 -19.21
N VAL A 695 19.20 16.59 -18.71
CA VAL A 695 18.18 15.61 -18.33
C VAL A 695 18.27 15.16 -16.87
N ALA A 696 19.40 15.39 -16.19
CA ALA A 696 19.55 15.19 -14.74
C ALA A 696 20.71 16.02 -14.17
N GLY A 697 20.58 16.44 -12.92
CA GLY A 697 21.54 17.32 -12.23
C GLY A 697 21.65 18.72 -12.86
N GLY A 698 22.84 19.33 -12.79
CA GLY A 698 23.13 20.64 -13.36
C GLY A 698 23.49 21.72 -12.35
N GLU A 699 23.88 22.90 -12.86
CA GLU A 699 24.32 24.11 -12.14
C GLU A 699 25.63 23.95 -11.32
N HIS A 700 25.62 23.11 -10.29
CA HIS A 700 26.75 22.83 -9.39
C HIS A 700 26.62 21.45 -8.71
N ALA A 701 27.69 20.99 -8.05
CA ALA A 701 27.62 19.80 -7.20
C ALA A 701 26.67 20.01 -6.01
N GLY A 702 26.02 18.94 -5.55
CA GLY A 702 25.17 18.98 -4.36
C GLY A 702 24.77 17.59 -3.87
N GLU A 703 24.40 17.50 -2.58
CA GLU A 703 24.01 16.25 -1.91
C GLU A 703 22.50 16.01 -1.91
N ASP A 704 21.68 17.03 -2.17
CA ASP A 704 20.23 16.87 -2.29
C ASP A 704 19.86 16.11 -3.58
N LEU A 705 18.61 15.66 -3.68
CA LEU A 705 18.15 14.85 -4.82
C LEU A 705 17.96 15.67 -6.11
N GLY A 706 18.03 17.00 -6.07
CA GLY A 706 18.03 17.87 -7.24
C GLY A 706 19.40 18.04 -7.89
N HIS A 707 20.48 17.59 -7.24
CA HIS A 707 21.85 17.75 -7.71
C HIS A 707 22.57 16.39 -7.78
N LEU A 708 23.62 16.36 -8.59
CA LEU A 708 24.54 15.23 -8.71
C LEU A 708 25.93 15.69 -8.28
N TRP A 709 26.81 14.75 -7.96
CA TRP A 709 28.21 15.01 -7.68
C TRP A 709 29.10 13.97 -8.34
N TYR A 710 29.76 14.42 -9.42
CA TYR A 710 30.64 13.60 -10.26
C TYR A 710 29.95 12.31 -10.73
N PRO A 711 28.82 12.40 -11.47
CA PRO A 711 28.06 11.23 -11.90
C PRO A 711 28.90 10.31 -12.79
N GLY A 712 28.78 9.01 -12.56
CA GLY A 712 29.45 7.93 -13.29
C GLY A 712 28.49 7.24 -14.26
N GLY A 713 28.31 5.94 -14.07
CA GLY A 713 27.51 5.04 -14.89
C GLY A 713 26.07 5.50 -15.05
N ILE A 714 25.55 5.33 -16.26
CA ILE A 714 24.21 5.72 -16.64
C ILE A 714 23.52 4.61 -17.41
N ILE A 715 22.24 4.39 -17.10
CA ILE A 715 21.36 3.48 -17.84
C ILE A 715 20.02 4.19 -18.05
N VAL A 716 19.40 4.01 -19.22
CA VAL A 716 18.08 4.56 -19.50
C VAL A 716 17.11 3.43 -19.89
N ASP A 717 15.96 3.37 -19.22
CA ASP A 717 14.90 2.41 -19.57
C ASP A 717 14.05 2.89 -20.76
N LYS A 718 13.09 2.06 -21.21
CA LYS A 718 12.23 2.36 -22.37
C LYS A 718 11.30 3.55 -22.12
N GLU A 719 10.96 3.82 -20.87
CA GLU A 719 10.15 4.96 -20.43
C GLU A 719 10.95 6.28 -20.48
N GLY A 720 12.28 6.19 -20.56
CA GLY A 720 13.19 7.33 -20.54
C GLY A 720 13.61 7.75 -19.13
N THR A 721 13.43 6.88 -18.13
CA THR A 721 13.95 7.06 -16.78
C THR A 721 15.45 6.79 -16.79
N ILE A 722 16.21 7.68 -16.15
CA ILE A 722 17.68 7.63 -16.14
C ILE A 722 18.15 7.16 -14.76
N TYR A 723 18.88 6.06 -14.71
CA TYR A 723 19.54 5.54 -13.52
C TYR A 723 21.00 5.97 -13.54
N ILE A 724 21.47 6.55 -12.43
CA ILE A 724 22.74 7.26 -12.37
C ILE A 724 23.51 6.82 -11.12
N ALA A 725 24.75 6.38 -11.30
CA ALA A 725 25.70 6.24 -10.21
C ALA A 725 26.18 7.64 -9.82
N ASP A 726 25.63 8.18 -8.74
CA ASP A 726 25.97 9.49 -8.22
C ASP A 726 27.20 9.35 -7.30
N THR A 727 28.37 9.25 -7.94
CA THR A 727 29.57 8.64 -7.36
C THR A 727 30.01 9.27 -6.05
N GLN A 728 30.18 10.60 -5.99
CA GLN A 728 30.65 11.24 -4.75
C GLN A 728 29.57 11.35 -3.68
N ASN A 729 28.30 11.27 -4.05
CA ASN A 729 27.20 11.15 -3.09
C ASN A 729 26.99 9.70 -2.61
N HIS A 730 27.81 8.75 -3.08
CA HIS A 730 27.81 7.35 -2.65
C HIS A 730 26.44 6.69 -2.73
N ARG A 731 25.74 6.96 -3.85
CA ARG A 731 24.37 6.52 -4.06
C ARG A 731 24.10 6.21 -5.52
N VAL A 732 23.01 5.50 -5.76
CA VAL A 732 22.37 5.38 -7.06
C VAL A 732 21.04 6.09 -6.99
N VAL A 733 20.78 6.96 -7.97
CA VAL A 733 19.51 7.66 -8.11
C VAL A 733 18.87 7.33 -9.44
N ARG A 734 17.53 7.35 -9.51
CA ARG A 734 16.80 7.36 -10.78
C ARG A 734 16.12 8.70 -11.01
N TRP A 735 15.99 9.09 -12.26
CA TRP A 735 15.37 10.35 -12.66
C TRP A 735 14.33 10.07 -13.74
N CYS A 736 13.05 10.16 -13.37
CA CYS A 736 11.95 9.96 -14.31
C CYS A 736 11.87 11.11 -15.31
N LYS A 737 11.42 10.82 -16.52
CA LYS A 737 11.33 11.80 -17.60
C LYS A 737 10.50 13.03 -17.20
N GLY A 738 11.15 14.19 -17.19
CA GLY A 738 10.51 15.49 -16.88
C GLY A 738 10.51 15.88 -15.40
N GLU A 739 10.98 15.02 -14.51
CA GLU A 739 11.15 15.35 -13.10
C GLU A 739 12.29 16.35 -12.88
N LYS A 740 12.24 17.08 -11.76
CA LYS A 740 13.27 18.06 -11.37
C LYS A 740 14.26 17.54 -10.33
N GLN A 741 14.00 16.38 -9.77
CA GLN A 741 14.84 15.73 -8.77
C GLN A 741 14.82 14.23 -9.00
N GLY A 742 15.91 13.57 -8.62
CA GLY A 742 16.00 12.12 -8.61
C GLY A 742 15.31 11.49 -7.40
N GLU A 743 15.24 10.17 -7.43
CA GLU A 743 14.81 9.32 -6.32
C GLU A 743 15.96 8.39 -5.95
N LEU A 744 16.23 8.26 -4.65
CA LEU A 744 17.25 7.33 -4.13
C LEU A 744 16.84 5.88 -4.39
N ILE A 745 17.71 5.10 -5.01
CA ILE A 745 17.49 3.68 -5.35
C ILE A 745 18.36 2.74 -4.52
N ALA A 746 19.64 3.08 -4.33
CA ALA A 746 20.58 2.29 -3.54
C ALA A 746 21.65 3.19 -2.91
N GLY A 747 22.21 2.78 -1.77
CA GLY A 747 23.18 3.59 -1.02
C GLY A 747 22.53 4.82 -0.38
N GLY A 748 23.28 5.93 -0.28
CA GLY A 748 22.77 7.19 0.28
C GLY A 748 22.57 7.18 1.81
N HIS A 749 23.12 6.18 2.49
CA HIS A 749 23.13 6.06 3.96
C HIS A 749 24.52 6.28 4.55
N GLY A 750 25.27 7.19 3.93
CA GLY A 750 26.68 7.44 4.22
C GLY A 750 27.62 6.53 3.42
N GLN A 751 28.86 6.98 3.29
CA GLN A 751 29.96 6.18 2.74
C GLN A 751 30.27 5.01 3.68
N GLY A 752 30.36 3.78 3.16
CA GLY A 752 30.74 2.63 3.97
C GLY A 752 30.58 1.29 3.29
N GLU A 753 30.89 0.22 4.02
CA GLU A 753 30.93 -1.16 3.54
C GLU A 753 29.67 -1.99 3.90
N ASN A 754 28.72 -1.40 4.65
CA ASN A 754 27.47 -2.07 4.97
C ASN A 754 26.66 -2.40 3.70
N ALA A 755 25.70 -3.32 3.82
CA ALA A 755 24.88 -3.77 2.69
C ALA A 755 24.02 -2.64 2.10
N ASP A 756 23.63 -1.64 2.90
CA ASP A 756 22.86 -0.47 2.48
C ASP A 756 23.73 0.76 2.17
N GLN A 757 25.06 0.58 2.16
CA GLN A 757 26.04 1.63 1.90
C GLN A 757 26.84 1.32 0.63
N LEU A 758 27.26 2.39 -0.04
CA LEU A 758 28.15 2.36 -1.20
C LEU A 758 29.34 3.27 -0.93
N ASN A 759 30.39 3.10 -1.73
CA ASN A 759 31.61 3.90 -1.67
C ASN A 759 32.12 4.13 -3.10
N GLU A 760 31.80 5.33 -3.60
CA GLU A 760 32.08 5.74 -4.98
C GLU A 760 31.60 4.75 -6.05
N PRO A 761 30.28 4.49 -6.14
CA PRO A 761 29.76 3.61 -7.19
C PRO A 761 30.10 4.17 -8.58
N LYS A 762 30.56 3.32 -9.50
CA LYS A 762 31.04 3.75 -10.82
C LYS A 762 30.20 3.32 -12.00
N CYS A 763 29.75 2.08 -12.05
CA CYS A 763 28.98 1.53 -13.15
C CYS A 763 27.73 0.85 -12.61
N LEU A 764 26.71 0.79 -13.47
CA LEU A 764 25.43 0.15 -13.22
C LEU A 764 25.19 -0.88 -14.31
N ALA A 765 24.47 -1.96 -13.98
CA ALA A 765 23.90 -2.90 -14.95
C ALA A 765 22.58 -3.45 -14.41
N PHE A 766 21.64 -3.78 -15.30
CA PHE A 766 20.46 -4.56 -14.95
C PHE A 766 20.57 -5.97 -15.50
N ASP A 767 20.13 -6.95 -14.72
CA ASP A 767 19.87 -8.27 -15.27
C ASP A 767 18.49 -8.29 -15.97
N ILE A 768 18.19 -9.42 -16.63
CA ILE A 768 16.89 -9.66 -17.29
C ILE A 768 15.70 -9.70 -16.31
N TYR A 769 15.96 -9.67 -15.00
CA TYR A 769 14.98 -9.62 -13.91
C TYR A 769 14.90 -8.24 -13.27
N GLY A 770 15.59 -7.22 -13.81
CA GLY A 770 15.53 -5.85 -13.31
C GLY A 770 16.27 -5.64 -12.00
N ASN A 771 17.02 -6.63 -11.52
CA ASN A 771 17.90 -6.44 -10.37
C ASN A 771 19.03 -5.51 -10.77
N LEU A 772 19.33 -4.54 -9.91
CA LEU A 772 20.36 -3.55 -10.13
C LEU A 772 21.70 -4.09 -9.64
N TYR A 773 22.72 -4.07 -10.49
CA TYR A 773 24.09 -4.36 -10.12
C TYR A 773 24.91 -3.08 -10.16
N VAL A 774 25.75 -2.89 -9.14
CA VAL A 774 26.54 -1.68 -8.94
C VAL A 774 27.99 -2.04 -8.67
N THR A 775 28.93 -1.47 -9.43
CA THR A 775 30.35 -1.56 -9.09
C THR A 775 30.65 -0.56 -7.97
N ASP A 776 30.84 -1.11 -6.78
CA ASP A 776 31.11 -0.38 -5.54
C ASP A 776 32.62 -0.22 -5.40
N LYS A 777 33.18 0.66 -6.23
CA LYS A 777 34.60 0.70 -6.61
C LYS A 777 35.54 0.72 -5.42
N ASN A 778 35.35 1.63 -4.47
CA ASN A 778 36.26 1.80 -3.33
C ASN A 778 36.03 0.75 -2.24
N ASN A 779 34.93 0.02 -2.27
CA ASN A 779 34.73 -1.18 -1.45
C ASN A 779 35.19 -2.46 -2.18
N HIS A 780 35.71 -2.33 -3.41
CA HIS A 780 36.31 -3.42 -4.18
C HIS A 780 35.36 -4.62 -4.38
N ARG A 781 34.10 -4.32 -4.67
CA ARG A 781 33.05 -5.32 -4.82
C ARG A 781 32.02 -4.91 -5.87
N VAL A 782 31.19 -5.86 -6.25
CA VAL A 782 29.94 -5.61 -6.98
C VAL A 782 28.77 -6.01 -6.09
N GLN A 783 27.80 -5.11 -5.94
CA GLN A 783 26.58 -5.36 -5.18
C GLN A 783 25.38 -5.51 -6.11
N GLN A 784 24.53 -6.50 -5.82
CA GLN A 784 23.23 -6.70 -6.44
C GLN A 784 22.12 -6.25 -5.48
N PHE A 785 21.22 -5.42 -5.96
CA PHE A 785 20.00 -5.01 -5.26
C PHE A 785 18.81 -5.67 -5.96
N ILE A 786 17.98 -6.37 -5.19
CA ILE A 786 16.85 -7.15 -5.72
C ILE A 786 15.65 -6.24 -5.93
N ILE A 787 15.00 -6.31 -7.09
CA ILE A 787 13.78 -5.53 -7.36
C ILE A 787 12.56 -6.08 -6.61
N HIS A 788 11.66 -5.20 -6.17
CA HIS A 788 10.45 -5.48 -5.39
C HIS A 788 9.22 -4.79 -5.96
#